data_AF-A0A561VAN5-F1
#
_entry.id   AF-A0A561VAN5-F1
#
_cell.length_a   1.000
_cell.length_b   1.000
_cell.length_c   1.000
_cell.angle_alpha   90.00
_cell.angle_beta   90.00
_cell.angle_gamma   90.00
#
_symmetry.space_group_name_H-M   'P 1'
#
loop_
_entity.id
_entity.type
_entity.pdbx_description
1 polymer ?
#
loop_
_entity_poly.entity_id
_entity_poly.type
_entity_poly.pdbx_seq_one_letter_code
_entity_poly.pdbx_strand_id
1 'polypeptide(L)'
;MPQPLVWLLDVLRAAGLNVHETEGWRDRGAEGRPPAPIGVLQHHTATRTTPQKPVPTLDMCIKGRSDLDGPLCQALIGLDGSIHLVAAGRANHAGEAKASGPMPAAGSGNDIYIGFEWDYHGVEQHPSREQYDAAVRATAAVLRHLRVPAEHTRGHKETSVTGKIDPGNVDLNQFRAHVAAAMNPPAPQPSPPGPAPQPQPQPPQGPPSLPPIPDSPPARGGNPGPPDPAVMRVVYLVGKHMNVSDYVMLAAFETGLVESQMSNLNWGHSTSLGVFQQRPEWWGTPPQLMDVRYAATKFFEKALKKERENNRRSAGQLSQDVQDSAHPERYDQRETEARRLIDETAHSVHPAPPGPNPPPPHGQPPNQGQPPQGQPPQGQPPQGQPPQQPPAPAPAPPPPPQPVVPTVFGSWILPGADGALSAFATSTSGEVVTAWQVSPGGDWVGWLGIGGEPAGRPVVVREPSGATVVFVRDRNGEVITSSCPQLGAKWSPWIGLRGEIAEDPVAVLRPDGAIALFAVGEDGKLHSAAQAGRGGHWTDWDDHGGDLIGRPAIALGQNGAVSVFARNSQREVVMSTQGTAGAGWSEWKGLGGSMAGDPVVVTLPDGVVVLLAVGDDQQLYCVERPGEGGNWSDLGGDFTGTPAIGVNPGGRVEVFVRDTSGAIHTAEQQSAHGGWSAWTDLGGSLGGDPVAISRPDGASSLFGVGHDGDMVTAGQPDPDSPWEPWTDLVDSLKA
;
A
#
# COMPACT_ATOMS: atom_id res chain seq x y z
N MET A 1 10.71 52.62 14.20
CA MET A 1 9.41 52.27 13.59
C MET A 1 9.14 50.81 13.94
N PRO A 2 7.89 50.38 14.20
CA PRO A 2 7.61 48.96 14.39
C PRO A 2 8.12 48.17 13.18
N GLN A 3 8.86 47.10 13.44
CA GLN A 3 9.44 46.26 12.39
C GLN A 3 8.30 45.53 11.67
N PRO A 4 8.31 45.49 10.32
CA PRO A 4 7.10 45.30 9.52
C PRO A 4 6.45 43.92 9.66
N LEU A 5 7.19 42.86 10.03
CA LEU A 5 6.67 41.48 10.05
C LEU A 5 6.83 40.76 11.41
N VAL A 6 7.00 41.48 12.52
CA VAL A 6 7.09 40.82 13.85
C VAL A 6 5.82 40.05 14.24
N TRP A 7 4.69 40.39 13.64
CA TRP A 7 3.41 39.69 13.77
C TRP A 7 3.43 38.28 13.19
N LEU A 8 4.42 37.92 12.35
CA LEU A 8 4.52 36.61 11.72
C LEU A 8 4.59 35.48 12.75
N LEU A 9 5.26 35.72 13.88
CA LEU A 9 5.31 34.77 15.00
C LEU A 9 3.93 34.41 15.52
N ASP A 10 3.12 35.42 15.82
CA ASP A 10 1.80 35.24 16.41
C ASP A 10 0.84 34.59 15.41
N VAL A 11 0.91 35.00 14.14
CA VAL A 11 0.10 34.43 13.06
C VAL A 11 0.40 32.94 12.85
N LEU A 12 1.67 32.56 12.82
CA LEU A 12 2.05 31.17 12.60
C LEU A 12 1.77 30.30 13.83
N ARG A 13 2.01 30.80 15.06
CA ARG A 13 1.65 30.07 16.28
C ARG A 13 0.14 29.89 16.42
N ALA A 14 -0.65 30.91 16.09
CA ALA A 14 -2.12 30.81 16.10
C ALA A 14 -2.65 29.77 15.10
N ALA A 15 -1.88 29.41 14.07
CA ALA A 15 -2.19 28.33 13.14
C ALA A 15 -1.71 26.94 13.62
N GLY A 16 -1.25 26.82 14.87
CA GLY A 16 -0.84 25.54 15.47
C GLY A 16 0.50 25.01 14.93
N LEU A 17 1.37 25.90 14.45
CA LEU A 17 2.67 25.52 13.87
C LEU A 17 3.78 25.50 14.91
N ASN A 18 4.74 24.58 14.73
CA ASN A 18 5.94 24.49 15.57
C ASN A 18 6.96 25.57 15.16
N VAL A 19 6.84 26.76 15.74
CA VAL A 19 7.63 27.95 15.37
C VAL A 19 8.78 28.20 16.34
N HIS A 20 10.00 28.16 15.81
CA HIS A 20 11.27 28.47 16.46
C HIS A 20 11.74 29.88 16.09
N GLU A 21 12.27 30.59 17.08
CA GLU A 21 12.79 31.94 16.90
C GLU A 21 14.31 31.88 16.81
N THR A 22 14.90 32.35 15.70
CA THR A 22 16.35 32.48 15.61
C THR A 22 16.80 33.73 16.36
N GLU A 23 17.97 33.71 16.98
CA GLU A 23 18.51 34.89 17.69
C GLU A 23 18.48 36.12 16.78
N GLY A 24 17.97 37.28 17.26
CA GLY A 24 17.95 38.53 16.50
C GLY A 24 16.96 38.63 15.33
N TRP A 25 16.09 37.65 15.09
CA TRP A 25 15.18 37.64 13.93
C TRP A 25 14.25 38.86 13.83
N ARG A 26 13.84 39.42 14.99
CA ARG A 26 12.94 40.59 15.08
C ARG A 26 13.54 41.87 14.49
N ASP A 27 14.86 41.99 14.54
CA ASP A 27 15.59 43.17 14.09
C ASP A 27 16.36 42.92 12.78
N ARG A 28 16.45 41.65 12.34
CA ARG A 28 17.15 41.25 11.13
C ARG A 28 16.39 41.67 9.86
N GLY A 29 17.11 42.28 8.92
CA GLY A 29 16.64 42.57 7.57
C GLY A 29 17.81 43.01 6.68
N ALA A 30 17.68 42.77 5.38
CA ALA A 30 18.60 43.25 4.36
C ALA A 30 18.38 44.75 4.07
N GLU A 31 19.39 45.41 3.49
CA GLU A 31 19.24 46.78 3.00
C GLU A 31 18.12 46.88 1.95
N GLY A 32 17.40 48.01 1.97
CA GLY A 32 16.32 48.29 1.03
C GLY A 32 15.06 48.80 1.73
N ARG A 33 13.94 48.77 1.00
CA ARG A 33 12.65 49.22 1.52
C ARG A 33 12.12 48.21 2.55
N PRO A 34 11.44 48.66 3.61
CA PRO A 34 10.71 47.75 4.49
C PRO A 34 9.72 46.90 3.68
N PRO A 35 9.56 45.60 3.96
CA PRO A 35 8.62 44.74 3.26
C PRO A 35 7.17 45.22 3.47
N ALA A 36 6.42 45.23 2.37
CA ALA A 36 4.98 45.49 2.31
C ALA A 36 4.32 44.32 1.56
N PRO A 37 4.24 43.14 2.20
CA PRO A 37 3.88 41.92 1.50
C PRO A 37 2.43 41.94 1.05
N ILE A 38 2.21 41.53 -0.19
CA ILE A 38 0.90 41.26 -0.76
C ILE A 38 0.67 39.76 -0.92
N GLY A 39 1.61 38.91 -0.54
CA GLY A 39 1.48 37.46 -0.67
C GLY A 39 2.67 36.70 -0.10
N VAL A 40 2.74 35.40 -0.41
CA VAL A 40 3.84 34.51 0.01
C VAL A 40 4.53 33.93 -1.23
N LEU A 41 5.85 33.97 -1.25
CA LEU A 41 6.68 33.34 -2.26
C LEU A 41 7.34 32.09 -1.68
N GLN A 42 7.06 30.94 -2.28
CA GLN A 42 7.62 29.65 -1.90
C GLN A 42 8.97 29.43 -2.59
N HIS A 43 9.93 28.94 -1.83
CA HIS A 43 11.29 28.62 -2.28
C HIS A 43 11.72 27.25 -1.77
N HIS A 44 12.69 26.65 -2.44
CA HIS A 44 13.43 25.52 -1.91
C HIS A 44 14.92 25.83 -1.88
N THR A 45 15.61 25.31 -0.86
CA THR A 45 17.02 25.66 -0.59
C THR A 45 18.01 25.01 -1.55
N ALA A 46 17.52 24.11 -2.42
CA ALA A 46 18.31 23.24 -3.29
C ALA A 46 19.33 22.39 -2.52
N THR A 47 19.14 22.23 -1.22
CA THR A 47 20.01 21.45 -0.34
C THR A 47 19.32 20.14 -0.03
N ARG A 48 20.03 19.03 -0.21
CA ARG A 48 19.53 17.72 0.22
C ARG A 48 19.43 17.69 1.74
N THR A 49 18.23 17.46 2.23
CA THR A 49 17.90 17.48 3.66
C THR A 49 17.51 16.07 4.11
N THR A 50 17.76 15.71 5.37
CA THR A 50 17.36 14.40 5.93
C THR A 50 16.57 14.59 7.22
N PRO A 51 15.76 13.61 7.65
CA PRO A 51 15.05 13.71 8.93
C PRO A 51 15.97 13.94 10.14
N GLN A 52 17.20 13.42 10.10
CA GLN A 52 18.19 13.60 11.19
C GLN A 52 18.82 15.00 11.20
N LYS A 53 18.72 15.74 10.10
CA LYS A 53 19.16 17.13 9.98
C LYS A 53 18.11 17.89 9.18
N PRO A 54 16.96 18.24 9.78
CA PRO A 54 15.79 18.73 9.06
C PRO A 54 15.90 20.19 8.62
N VAL A 55 16.84 20.96 9.19
CA VAL A 55 17.09 22.39 8.85
C VAL A 55 18.56 22.69 8.56
N PRO A 56 19.21 22.00 7.60
CA PRO A 56 20.64 22.10 7.38
C PRO A 56 21.09 23.47 6.86
N THR A 57 20.17 24.27 6.33
CA THR A 57 20.50 25.56 5.73
C THR A 57 20.14 26.77 6.60
N LEU A 58 19.70 26.57 7.84
CA LEU A 58 19.31 27.68 8.73
C LEU A 58 20.38 28.79 8.83
N ASP A 59 21.64 28.40 9.00
CA ASP A 59 22.77 29.33 9.07
C ASP A 59 22.98 30.09 7.75
N MET A 60 22.77 29.43 6.61
CA MET A 60 22.82 30.04 5.28
C MET A 60 21.65 31.00 5.07
N CYS A 61 20.43 30.62 5.49
CA CYS A 61 19.26 31.50 5.42
C CYS A 61 19.45 32.77 6.27
N ILE A 62 20.14 32.67 7.41
CA ILE A 62 20.44 33.80 8.29
C ILE A 62 21.54 34.69 7.70
N LYS A 63 22.69 34.11 7.32
CA LYS A 63 23.91 34.85 6.99
C LYS A 63 24.00 35.21 5.52
N GLY A 64 23.30 34.48 4.66
CA GLY A 64 23.45 34.54 3.21
C GLY A 64 24.44 33.52 2.69
N ARG A 65 24.77 33.70 1.42
CA ARG A 65 25.73 32.91 0.64
C ARG A 65 26.74 33.86 0.01
N SER A 66 27.82 33.33 -0.55
CA SER A 66 28.94 34.14 -1.06
C SER A 66 28.57 35.19 -2.11
N ASP A 67 27.48 34.96 -2.85
CA ASP A 67 26.95 35.83 -3.91
C ASP A 67 25.74 36.67 -3.47
N LEU A 68 25.21 36.46 -2.26
CA LEU A 68 24.00 37.15 -1.79
C LEU A 68 23.93 37.20 -0.26
N ASP A 69 23.99 38.42 0.27
CA ASP A 69 23.89 38.65 1.71
C ASP A 69 22.52 38.23 2.26
N GLY A 70 22.53 37.66 3.46
CA GLY A 70 21.32 37.30 4.19
C GLY A 70 20.57 38.53 4.73
N PRO A 71 19.35 38.34 5.26
CA PRO A 71 18.62 37.08 5.33
C PRO A 71 18.05 36.66 3.96
N LEU A 72 18.05 35.35 3.67
CA LEU A 72 17.56 34.80 2.40
C LEU A 72 16.07 34.45 2.42
N CYS A 73 15.41 34.55 3.57
CA CYS A 73 13.97 34.37 3.72
C CYS A 73 13.49 35.00 5.03
N GLN A 74 12.17 35.09 5.21
CA GLN A 74 11.56 35.49 6.47
C GLN A 74 11.31 34.27 7.36
N ALA A 75 10.99 33.12 6.77
CA ALA A 75 10.87 31.85 7.47
C ALA A 75 11.48 30.69 6.68
N LEU A 76 12.16 29.78 7.38
CA LEU A 76 12.64 28.49 6.86
C LEU A 76 11.76 27.37 7.40
N ILE A 77 11.34 26.45 6.53
CA ILE A 77 10.50 25.30 6.87
C ILE A 77 11.36 24.03 6.73
N GLY A 78 11.61 23.36 7.84
CA GLY A 78 12.39 22.13 7.89
C GLY A 78 11.65 20.93 7.31
N LEU A 79 12.41 19.89 6.96
CA LEU A 79 11.86 18.62 6.46
C LEU A 79 10.97 17.90 7.51
N ASP A 80 10.99 18.32 8.76
CA ASP A 80 10.13 17.83 9.84
C ASP A 80 8.89 18.72 10.09
N GLY A 81 8.66 19.73 9.25
CA GLY A 81 7.57 20.70 9.41
C GLY A 81 7.83 21.78 10.47
N SER A 82 9.02 21.85 11.06
CA SER A 82 9.40 22.95 11.95
C SER A 82 9.59 24.26 11.17
N ILE A 83 9.17 25.39 11.74
CA ILE A 83 9.32 26.71 11.12
C ILE A 83 10.31 27.53 11.93
N HIS A 84 11.33 28.07 11.28
CA HIS A 84 12.35 28.90 11.90
C HIS A 84 12.25 30.33 11.37
N LEU A 85 11.92 31.28 12.24
CA LEU A 85 11.84 32.68 11.87
C LEU A 85 13.23 33.27 11.69
N VAL A 86 13.52 33.71 10.47
CA VAL A 86 14.84 34.21 10.06
C VAL A 86 14.86 35.74 10.10
N ALA A 87 13.82 36.44 9.65
CA ALA A 87 13.82 37.89 9.60
C ALA A 87 12.42 38.49 9.65
N ALA A 88 12.25 39.57 10.43
CA ALA A 88 11.05 40.42 10.39
C ALA A 88 11.18 41.58 9.39
N GLY A 89 12.40 41.89 8.95
CA GLY A 89 12.70 42.88 7.91
C GLY A 89 12.70 42.31 6.50
N ARG A 90 13.24 43.09 5.55
CA ARG A 90 13.37 42.67 4.14
C ARG A 90 14.30 41.46 4.02
N ALA A 91 13.96 40.49 3.17
CA ALA A 91 14.84 39.36 2.85
C ALA A 91 15.19 39.32 1.36
N ASN A 92 16.37 38.81 1.04
CA ASN A 92 16.90 38.68 -0.32
C ASN A 92 16.49 37.35 -0.97
N HIS A 93 15.19 37.07 -1.07
CA HIS A 93 14.65 35.76 -1.49
C HIS A 93 14.19 35.69 -2.95
N ALA A 94 13.67 36.80 -3.48
CA ALA A 94 13.03 36.86 -4.79
C ALA A 94 13.85 37.62 -5.86
N GLY A 95 14.35 38.81 -5.55
CA GLY A 95 14.91 39.73 -6.56
C GLY A 95 13.84 40.38 -7.43
N GLU A 96 14.17 40.80 -8.66
CA GLU A 96 13.19 41.37 -9.61
C GLU A 96 12.14 40.32 -10.03
N ALA A 97 10.85 40.70 -10.00
CA ALA A 97 9.73 39.80 -10.29
C ALA A 97 8.92 40.27 -11.51
N LYS A 98 8.51 39.33 -12.38
CA LYS A 98 7.53 39.58 -13.45
C LYS A 98 6.10 39.51 -12.91
N ALA A 99 5.16 40.08 -13.66
CA ALA A 99 3.73 39.98 -13.37
C ALA A 99 3.27 38.51 -13.25
N SER A 100 2.46 38.19 -12.23
CA SER A 100 1.95 36.83 -12.01
C SER A 100 0.66 36.81 -11.18
N GLY A 101 -0.49 36.68 -11.85
CA GLY A 101 -1.84 36.81 -11.25
C GLY A 101 -2.09 38.18 -10.63
N PRO A 102 -2.44 38.34 -9.34
CA PRO A 102 -2.78 39.63 -8.74
C PRO A 102 -1.56 40.56 -8.50
N MET A 103 -0.38 40.14 -9.00
CA MET A 103 0.90 40.81 -8.79
C MET A 103 1.18 41.85 -9.89
N PRO A 104 1.51 43.11 -9.54
CA PRO A 104 1.78 44.14 -10.53
C PRO A 104 3.08 43.88 -11.31
N ALA A 105 3.17 44.43 -12.52
CA ALA A 105 4.19 44.09 -13.52
C ALA A 105 5.60 44.66 -13.31
N ALA A 106 5.90 45.26 -12.16
CA ALA A 106 7.25 45.80 -11.89
C ALA A 106 7.51 45.95 -10.39
N GLY A 107 8.68 45.50 -9.92
CA GLY A 107 9.18 45.70 -8.56
C GLY A 107 9.99 44.53 -8.02
N SER A 108 10.72 44.79 -6.93
CA SER A 108 11.45 43.74 -6.23
C SER A 108 10.48 42.83 -5.48
N GLY A 109 10.47 41.54 -5.81
CA GLY A 109 9.77 40.48 -5.07
C GLY A 109 10.13 40.46 -3.58
N ASN A 110 11.34 40.91 -3.23
CA ASN A 110 11.82 41.02 -1.85
C ASN A 110 10.99 42.02 -1.02
N ASP A 111 10.37 43.00 -1.69
CA ASP A 111 9.62 44.07 -1.04
C ASP A 111 8.13 43.70 -0.91
N ILE A 112 7.62 42.81 -1.76
CA ILE A 112 6.18 42.55 -1.93
C ILE A 112 5.74 41.14 -1.56
N TYR A 113 6.66 40.27 -1.16
CA TYR A 113 6.34 38.93 -0.67
C TYR A 113 6.97 38.64 0.69
N ILE A 114 6.34 37.73 1.42
CA ILE A 114 7.01 36.97 2.48
C ILE A 114 7.65 35.74 1.82
N GLY A 115 8.95 35.57 1.96
CA GLY A 115 9.69 34.41 1.48
C GLY A 115 9.64 33.27 2.49
N PHE A 116 9.05 32.15 2.08
CA PHE A 116 9.12 30.87 2.77
C PHE A 116 10.08 29.96 2.04
N GLU A 117 11.19 29.68 2.70
CA GLU A 117 12.24 28.79 2.22
C GLU A 117 12.00 27.40 2.77
N TRP A 118 12.09 26.36 1.94
CA TRP A 118 11.85 24.99 2.36
C TRP A 118 13.14 24.19 2.21
N ASP A 119 13.54 23.53 3.30
CA ASP A 119 14.77 22.75 3.33
C ASP A 119 14.62 21.39 2.63
N TYR A 120 14.74 21.39 1.31
CA TYR A 120 14.82 20.20 0.46
C TYR A 120 15.44 20.54 -0.91
N HIS A 121 15.88 19.52 -1.66
CA HIS A 121 16.60 19.75 -2.92
C HIS A 121 15.72 20.29 -4.06
N GLY A 122 14.42 19.99 -4.10
CA GLY A 122 13.50 20.49 -5.14
C GLY A 122 13.72 20.02 -6.58
N VAL A 123 14.75 19.20 -6.84
CA VAL A 123 14.94 18.51 -8.12
C VAL A 123 15.10 17.02 -7.87
N GLU A 124 16.10 16.64 -7.07
CA GLU A 124 16.37 15.24 -6.71
C GLU A 124 15.69 14.81 -5.39
N GLN A 125 14.83 15.65 -4.82
CA GLN A 125 14.14 15.41 -3.56
C GLN A 125 12.78 16.11 -3.59
N HIS A 126 11.75 15.43 -3.10
CA HIS A 126 10.42 16.01 -2.85
C HIS A 126 10.35 16.58 -1.42
N PRO A 127 9.49 17.57 -1.14
CA PRO A 127 9.25 17.94 0.25
C PRO A 127 8.62 16.76 1.00
N SER A 128 8.86 16.66 2.31
CA SER A 128 8.11 15.71 3.15
C SER A 128 6.66 16.17 3.33
N ARG A 129 5.81 15.28 3.82
CA ARG A 129 4.42 15.61 4.14
C ARG A 129 4.33 16.67 5.23
N GLU A 130 5.12 16.54 6.29
CA GLU A 130 5.15 17.48 7.41
C GLU A 130 5.60 18.88 6.98
N GLN A 131 6.60 18.95 6.10
CA GLN A 131 7.09 20.20 5.53
C GLN A 131 6.04 20.84 4.60
N TYR A 132 5.37 20.03 3.76
CA TYR A 132 4.32 20.50 2.87
C TYR A 132 3.10 21.02 3.63
N ASP A 133 2.62 20.29 4.64
CA ASP A 133 1.48 20.68 5.48
C ASP A 133 1.77 21.90 6.33
N ALA A 134 2.99 21.99 6.89
CA ALA A 134 3.44 23.17 7.61
C ALA A 134 3.42 24.40 6.69
N ALA A 135 3.89 24.25 5.45
CA ALA A 135 3.89 25.34 4.49
C ALA A 135 2.49 25.74 3.99
N VAL A 136 1.58 24.78 3.77
CA VAL A 136 0.17 25.07 3.44
C VAL A 136 -0.48 25.88 4.56
N ARG A 137 -0.37 25.41 5.82
CA ARG A 137 -0.95 26.09 6.99
C ARG A 137 -0.31 27.44 7.26
N ALA A 138 1.01 27.54 7.14
CA ALA A 138 1.74 28.80 7.31
C ALA A 138 1.30 29.82 6.26
N THR A 139 1.19 29.40 5.01
CA THR A 139 0.77 30.26 3.90
C THR A 139 -0.68 30.70 4.08
N ALA A 140 -1.59 29.78 4.40
CA ALA A 140 -2.99 30.10 4.68
C ALA A 140 -3.14 31.10 5.83
N ALA A 141 -2.37 30.95 6.91
CA ALA A 141 -2.37 31.87 8.05
C ALA A 141 -1.92 33.28 7.65
N VAL A 142 -0.84 33.39 6.88
CA VAL A 142 -0.35 34.66 6.37
C VAL A 142 -1.35 35.32 5.43
N LEU A 143 -1.91 34.58 4.46
CA LEU A 143 -2.85 35.15 3.50
C LEU A 143 -4.16 35.62 4.17
N ARG A 144 -4.64 34.92 5.19
CA ARG A 144 -5.74 35.41 6.04
C ARG A 144 -5.39 36.71 6.75
N HIS A 145 -4.20 36.79 7.32
CA HIS A 145 -3.73 38.00 8.00
C HIS A 145 -3.65 39.19 7.04
N LEU A 146 -3.15 38.95 5.82
CA LEU A 146 -3.07 39.94 4.74
C LEU A 146 -4.43 40.22 4.07
N ARG A 147 -5.45 39.40 4.34
CA ARG A 147 -6.81 39.48 3.76
C ARG A 147 -6.82 39.40 2.24
N VAL A 148 -6.04 38.47 1.71
CA VAL A 148 -5.93 38.20 0.27
C VAL A 148 -6.17 36.73 0.00
N PRO A 149 -6.67 36.35 -1.18
CA PRO A 149 -7.03 34.97 -1.47
C PRO A 149 -5.80 34.11 -1.85
N ALA A 150 -5.97 32.80 -1.96
CA ALA A 150 -4.89 31.83 -2.17
C ALA A 150 -4.04 32.09 -3.42
N GLU A 151 -4.60 32.80 -4.41
CA GLU A 151 -3.91 33.28 -5.61
C GLU A 151 -2.78 34.27 -5.31
N HIS A 152 -2.59 34.70 -4.06
CA HIS A 152 -1.43 35.50 -3.65
C HIS A 152 -0.23 34.62 -3.21
N THR A 153 -0.33 33.30 -3.37
CA THR A 153 0.79 32.35 -3.24
C THR A 153 1.49 32.13 -4.56
N ARG A 154 2.80 32.34 -4.62
CA ARG A 154 3.61 32.16 -5.83
C ARG A 154 4.86 31.34 -5.60
N GLY A 155 5.44 30.86 -6.69
CA GLY A 155 6.83 30.38 -6.75
C GLY A 155 7.66 31.16 -7.78
N HIS A 156 8.97 30.95 -7.76
CA HIS A 156 9.89 31.48 -8.78
C HIS A 156 9.54 31.00 -10.20
N LYS A 157 9.00 29.79 -10.38
CA LYS A 157 8.51 29.33 -11.70
C LYS A 157 7.51 30.30 -12.35
N GLU A 158 6.76 31.03 -11.52
CA GLU A 158 5.70 31.94 -11.95
C GLU A 158 6.12 33.41 -11.96
N THR A 159 7.16 33.78 -11.21
CA THR A 159 7.56 35.17 -10.95
C THR A 159 8.99 35.51 -11.41
N SER A 160 9.83 34.52 -11.66
CA SER A 160 11.24 34.72 -12.03
C SER A 160 11.38 35.31 -13.43
N VAL A 161 12.23 36.34 -13.53
CA VAL A 161 12.74 36.92 -14.79
C VAL A 161 14.01 36.21 -15.28
N THR A 162 14.62 35.36 -14.46
CA THR A 162 15.88 34.66 -14.74
C THR A 162 15.70 33.16 -14.99
N GLY A 163 14.46 32.67 -15.05
CA GLY A 163 14.15 31.27 -15.33
C GLY A 163 14.30 30.31 -14.15
N LYS A 164 14.36 30.81 -12.91
CA LYS A 164 14.34 29.95 -11.71
C LYS A 164 13.06 29.13 -11.65
N ILE A 165 13.17 27.87 -11.22
CA ILE A 165 12.09 26.88 -11.27
C ILE A 165 11.46 26.57 -9.92
N ASP A 166 11.96 27.17 -8.83
CA ASP A 166 11.54 26.83 -7.48
C ASP A 166 10.11 27.32 -7.13
N PRO A 167 9.41 26.66 -6.19
CA PRO A 167 9.73 25.38 -5.56
C PRO A 167 9.58 24.24 -6.57
N GLY A 168 10.59 23.38 -6.71
CA GLY A 168 10.51 22.23 -7.58
C GLY A 168 9.86 21.04 -6.87
N ASN A 169 9.36 20.05 -7.64
CA ASN A 169 8.58 18.94 -7.11
C ASN A 169 7.31 19.33 -6.33
N VAL A 170 6.79 20.54 -6.59
CA VAL A 170 5.54 21.06 -6.03
C VAL A 170 4.68 21.61 -7.17
N ASP A 171 3.45 21.10 -7.30
CA ASP A 171 2.45 21.73 -8.17
C ASP A 171 1.85 22.95 -7.45
N LEU A 172 2.20 24.15 -7.93
CA LEU A 172 1.74 25.41 -7.36
C LEU A 172 0.22 25.65 -7.50
N ASN A 173 -0.45 25.03 -8.47
CA ASN A 173 -1.91 25.08 -8.57
C ASN A 173 -2.56 24.24 -7.49
N GLN A 174 -2.07 23.02 -7.29
CA GLN A 174 -2.54 22.15 -6.22
C GLN A 174 -2.23 22.73 -4.84
N PHE A 175 -1.02 23.27 -4.66
CA PHE A 175 -0.63 23.96 -3.42
C PHE A 175 -1.58 25.12 -3.11
N ARG A 176 -1.94 25.94 -4.11
CA ARG A 176 -2.94 27.00 -3.93
C ARG A 176 -4.32 26.47 -3.57
N ALA A 177 -4.75 25.34 -4.14
CA ALA A 177 -6.02 24.71 -3.77
C ALA A 177 -6.01 24.25 -2.30
N HIS A 178 -4.92 23.62 -1.85
CA HIS A 178 -4.75 23.23 -0.44
C HIS A 178 -4.70 24.45 0.48
N VAL A 179 -4.03 25.53 0.09
CA VAL A 179 -4.03 26.80 0.83
C VAL A 179 -5.43 27.40 0.91
N ALA A 180 -6.20 27.41 -0.19
CA ALA A 180 -7.58 27.91 -0.21
C ALA A 180 -8.50 27.12 0.73
N ALA A 181 -8.39 25.79 0.73
CA ALA A 181 -9.11 24.92 1.66
C ALA A 181 -8.70 25.22 3.12
N ALA A 182 -7.39 25.31 3.36
CA ALA A 182 -6.85 25.62 4.68
C ALA A 182 -7.19 27.04 5.15
N MET A 183 -7.56 27.98 4.26
CA MET A 183 -8.04 29.34 4.58
C MET A 183 -9.51 29.39 5.02
N ASN A 184 -10.33 28.45 4.56
CA ASN A 184 -11.76 28.35 4.87
C ASN A 184 -12.11 26.99 5.49
N PRO A 185 -11.52 26.63 6.65
CA PRO A 185 -11.89 25.42 7.36
C PRO A 185 -13.38 25.47 7.71
N PRO A 186 -14.09 24.34 7.65
CA PRO A 186 -15.43 24.22 8.22
C PRO A 186 -15.43 24.73 9.67
N ALA A 187 -16.53 25.37 10.08
CA ALA A 187 -16.61 26.03 11.39
C ALA A 187 -16.23 25.05 12.53
N PRO A 188 -15.37 25.46 13.47
CA PRO A 188 -14.91 24.59 14.56
C PRO A 188 -16.06 24.34 15.54
N GLN A 189 -16.31 23.07 15.87
CA GLN A 189 -17.11 22.74 17.05
C GLN A 189 -16.32 23.12 18.33
N PRO A 190 -16.99 23.67 19.36
CA PRO A 190 -16.32 24.19 20.54
C PRO A 190 -15.70 23.05 21.37
N SER A 191 -14.40 23.17 21.68
CA SER A 191 -13.68 22.21 22.51
C SER A 191 -13.99 22.38 24.01
N PRO A 192 -14.09 21.29 24.79
CA PRO A 192 -14.15 21.35 26.26
C PRO A 192 -12.78 21.68 26.90
N PRO A 193 -12.74 22.15 28.16
CA PRO A 193 -11.54 22.69 28.79
C PRO A 193 -10.52 21.60 29.13
N GLY A 194 -9.25 21.85 28.82
CA GLY A 194 -8.16 20.87 28.94
C GLY A 194 -7.79 20.49 30.39
N PRO A 195 -7.35 19.23 30.63
CA PRO A 195 -6.83 18.83 31.94
C PRO A 195 -5.36 19.22 32.14
N ALA A 196 -4.99 19.36 33.42
CA ALA A 196 -3.69 19.78 33.96
C ALA A 196 -2.53 18.80 33.62
N PRO A 197 -1.26 19.24 33.67
CA PRO A 197 -0.13 18.45 33.18
C PRO A 197 0.19 17.26 34.11
N GLN A 198 0.34 16.07 33.52
CA GLN A 198 0.78 14.83 34.19
C GLN A 198 2.15 14.34 33.66
N PRO A 199 2.87 13.49 34.44
CA PRO A 199 4.32 13.31 34.35
C PRO A 199 4.79 12.39 33.21
N GLN A 200 6.04 12.58 32.77
CA GLN A 200 6.69 11.85 31.67
C GLN A 200 6.75 10.31 31.89
N PRO A 201 6.42 9.49 30.87
CA PRO A 201 6.62 8.03 30.90
C PRO A 201 8.09 7.61 30.68
N GLN A 202 8.47 6.49 31.27
CA GLN A 202 9.77 5.83 31.09
C GLN A 202 9.87 5.11 29.72
N PRO A 203 11.10 4.91 29.18
CA PRO A 203 11.28 4.32 27.85
C PRO A 203 10.88 2.82 27.80
N PRO A 204 10.25 2.35 26.70
CA PRO A 204 9.80 0.97 26.55
C PRO A 204 10.95 -0.02 26.32
N GLN A 205 10.78 -1.25 26.81
CA GLN A 205 11.67 -2.39 26.59
C GLN A 205 11.47 -2.98 25.18
N GLY A 206 12.56 -3.42 24.54
CA GLY A 206 12.60 -3.82 23.14
C GLY A 206 11.84 -5.10 22.76
N PRO A 207 11.64 -5.36 21.45
CA PRO A 207 10.80 -6.44 20.93
C PRO A 207 11.41 -7.85 21.16
N PRO A 208 10.57 -8.91 21.17
CA PRO A 208 11.03 -10.29 21.33
C PRO A 208 11.82 -10.80 20.11
N SER A 209 12.78 -11.68 20.37
CA SER A 209 13.78 -12.20 19.44
C SER A 209 13.24 -13.20 18.38
N LEU A 210 13.78 -13.09 17.16
CA LEU A 210 13.52 -13.92 15.97
C LEU A 210 13.95 -15.41 16.13
N PRO A 211 13.34 -16.36 15.37
CA PRO A 211 13.72 -17.78 15.36
C PRO A 211 15.09 -18.04 14.69
N PRO A 212 15.76 -19.18 14.99
CA PRO A 212 17.11 -19.46 14.51
C PRO A 212 17.18 -19.79 13.01
N ILE A 213 18.27 -19.34 12.38
CA ILE A 213 18.63 -19.59 10.98
C ILE A 213 18.92 -21.09 10.77
N PRO A 214 18.40 -21.74 9.71
CA PRO A 214 18.65 -23.16 9.47
C PRO A 214 20.14 -23.48 9.22
N ASP A 215 20.57 -24.62 9.77
CA ASP A 215 21.94 -25.10 9.79
C ASP A 215 22.44 -25.52 8.39
N SER A 216 23.15 -24.61 7.74
CA SER A 216 24.18 -24.81 6.69
C SER A 216 23.82 -24.34 5.27
N PRO A 217 24.52 -23.32 4.72
CA PRO A 217 24.50 -22.99 3.29
C PRO A 217 25.25 -24.05 2.45
N PRO A 218 24.96 -24.18 1.14
CA PRO A 218 25.78 -25.00 0.25
C PRO A 218 27.24 -24.52 0.26
N ALA A 219 28.18 -25.44 -0.01
CA ALA A 219 29.61 -25.15 0.03
C ALA A 219 29.96 -23.92 -0.82
N ARG A 220 30.86 -23.05 -0.31
CA ARG A 220 31.40 -21.86 -1.02
C ARG A 220 31.77 -22.24 -2.46
N GLY A 221 31.02 -21.71 -3.43
CA GLY A 221 31.23 -21.98 -4.87
C GLY A 221 30.13 -22.77 -5.58
N GLY A 222 28.94 -22.93 -4.99
CA GLY A 222 27.78 -23.49 -5.70
C GLY A 222 27.40 -22.66 -6.94
N ASN A 223 26.96 -23.30 -8.02
CA ASN A 223 26.40 -22.58 -9.17
C ASN A 223 24.99 -22.06 -8.79
N PRO A 224 24.68 -20.74 -8.87
CA PRO A 224 23.39 -20.18 -8.46
C PRO A 224 22.17 -20.70 -9.24
N GLY A 225 22.38 -21.44 -10.33
CA GLY A 225 21.31 -21.83 -11.25
C GLY A 225 21.00 -20.71 -12.26
N PRO A 226 19.93 -20.84 -13.06
CA PRO A 226 19.52 -19.80 -14.00
C PRO A 226 19.02 -18.52 -13.27
N PRO A 227 18.99 -17.35 -13.95
CA PRO A 227 18.44 -16.11 -13.40
C PRO A 227 17.05 -16.22 -12.81
N ASP A 228 16.83 -15.64 -11.62
CA ASP A 228 15.53 -15.62 -10.94
C ASP A 228 14.64 -14.49 -11.52
N PRO A 229 13.53 -14.82 -12.20
CA PRO A 229 12.64 -13.81 -12.78
C PRO A 229 12.01 -12.85 -11.76
N ALA A 230 11.82 -13.28 -10.51
CA ALA A 230 11.26 -12.40 -9.46
C ALA A 230 12.29 -11.34 -9.04
N VAL A 231 13.55 -11.72 -8.90
CA VAL A 231 14.66 -10.80 -8.59
C VAL A 231 14.85 -9.80 -9.75
N MET A 232 14.86 -10.28 -10.99
CA MET A 232 14.94 -9.43 -12.18
C MET A 232 13.79 -8.41 -12.24
N ARG A 233 12.56 -8.85 -11.95
CA ARG A 233 11.38 -7.96 -11.93
C ARG A 233 11.50 -6.87 -10.87
N VAL A 234 11.95 -7.20 -9.65
CA VAL A 234 12.15 -6.19 -8.58
C VAL A 234 13.23 -5.19 -8.97
N VAL A 235 14.39 -5.65 -9.46
CA VAL A 235 15.48 -4.75 -9.90
C VAL A 235 15.01 -3.83 -11.03
N TYR A 236 14.30 -4.37 -12.03
CA TYR A 236 13.74 -3.60 -13.14
C TYR A 236 12.72 -2.56 -12.68
N LEU A 237 11.79 -2.94 -11.81
CA LEU A 237 10.76 -2.02 -11.31
C LEU A 237 11.32 -0.93 -10.41
N VAL A 238 12.32 -1.24 -9.56
CA VAL A 238 13.02 -0.22 -8.78
C VAL A 238 13.74 0.76 -9.69
N GLY A 239 14.43 0.29 -10.72
CA GLY A 239 15.07 1.18 -11.69
C GLY A 239 14.06 2.05 -12.45
N LYS A 240 12.92 1.50 -12.88
CA LYS A 240 11.85 2.29 -13.53
C LYS A 240 11.22 3.30 -12.57
N HIS A 241 10.99 2.94 -11.32
CA HIS A 241 10.48 3.85 -10.28
C HIS A 241 11.46 4.98 -9.98
N MET A 242 12.76 4.68 -9.96
CA MET A 242 13.84 5.67 -9.81
C MET A 242 14.16 6.42 -11.12
N ASN A 243 13.39 6.18 -12.18
CA ASN A 243 13.55 6.75 -13.52
C ASN A 243 14.99 6.67 -14.06
N VAL A 244 15.65 5.53 -13.84
CA VAL A 244 17.02 5.31 -14.30
C VAL A 244 17.06 5.15 -15.83
N SER A 245 18.15 5.61 -16.44
CA SER A 245 18.37 5.45 -17.88
C SER A 245 18.48 3.97 -18.25
N ASP A 246 18.22 3.61 -19.52
CA ASP A 246 18.45 2.24 -20.01
C ASP A 246 19.93 1.81 -19.82
N TYR A 247 20.84 2.78 -19.82
CA TYR A 247 22.26 2.59 -19.52
C TYR A 247 22.49 2.18 -18.06
N VAL A 248 21.87 2.86 -17.10
CA VAL A 248 21.96 2.50 -15.67
C VAL A 248 21.19 1.20 -15.36
N MET A 249 20.07 0.97 -16.04
CA MET A 249 19.34 -0.30 -15.95
C MET A 249 20.20 -1.47 -16.41
N LEU A 250 20.92 -1.29 -17.53
CA LEU A 250 21.85 -2.28 -18.06
C LEU A 250 22.99 -2.58 -17.09
N ALA A 251 23.58 -1.55 -16.45
CA ALA A 251 24.62 -1.74 -15.45
C ALA A 251 24.13 -2.57 -14.24
N ALA A 252 22.89 -2.36 -13.79
CA ALA A 252 22.32 -3.17 -12.71
C ALA A 252 22.14 -4.64 -13.12
N PHE A 253 21.64 -4.91 -14.33
CA PHE A 253 21.46 -6.28 -14.81
C PHE A 253 22.79 -6.99 -15.08
N GLU A 254 23.80 -6.30 -15.62
CA GLU A 254 25.16 -6.82 -15.76
C GLU A 254 25.78 -7.14 -14.40
N THR A 255 25.61 -6.24 -13.42
CA THR A 255 26.09 -6.45 -12.05
C THR A 255 25.43 -7.68 -11.43
N GLY A 256 24.10 -7.74 -11.42
CA GLY A 256 23.41 -8.87 -10.80
C GLY A 256 23.72 -10.20 -11.49
N LEU A 257 23.90 -10.21 -12.81
CA LEU A 257 24.32 -11.40 -13.57
C LEU A 257 25.72 -11.90 -13.20
N VAL A 258 26.67 -10.98 -13.01
CA VAL A 258 28.05 -11.35 -12.65
C VAL A 258 28.17 -11.75 -11.18
N GLU A 259 27.48 -11.02 -10.30
CA GLU A 259 27.61 -11.21 -8.85
C GLU A 259 26.82 -12.42 -8.34
N SER A 260 25.61 -12.64 -8.86
CA SER A 260 24.70 -13.65 -8.33
C SER A 260 23.95 -14.46 -9.37
N GLN A 261 24.22 -14.25 -10.66
CA GLN A 261 23.39 -14.74 -11.77
C GLN A 261 21.95 -14.20 -11.67
N MET A 262 21.71 -13.00 -11.12
CA MET A 262 20.41 -12.40 -10.80
C MET A 262 19.58 -13.22 -9.79
N SER A 263 20.23 -13.68 -8.71
CA SER A 263 19.60 -14.47 -7.64
C SER A 263 19.89 -13.87 -6.26
N ASN A 264 18.94 -13.95 -5.33
CA ASN A 264 19.11 -13.37 -4.00
C ASN A 264 19.81 -14.33 -3.04
N LEU A 265 21.15 -14.31 -3.02
CA LEU A 265 21.96 -15.31 -2.31
C LEU A 265 22.28 -14.90 -0.88
N ASN A 266 22.05 -15.81 0.08
CA ASN A 266 22.47 -15.64 1.48
C ASN A 266 23.91 -16.14 1.75
N TRP A 267 24.68 -16.38 0.69
CA TRP A 267 26.07 -16.82 0.73
C TRP A 267 26.86 -16.15 -0.40
N GLY A 268 28.19 -16.11 -0.26
CA GLY A 268 29.05 -15.34 -1.16
C GLY A 268 30.54 -15.36 -0.78
N HIS A 269 31.35 -14.56 -1.47
CA HIS A 269 32.74 -14.32 -1.08
C HIS A 269 32.79 -13.43 0.17
N SER A 270 33.52 -13.84 1.21
CA SER A 270 33.58 -13.15 2.52
C SER A 270 32.20 -13.02 3.18
N THR A 271 31.70 -11.79 3.37
CA THR A 271 30.41 -11.42 3.99
C THR A 271 29.38 -10.92 2.98
N SER A 272 29.66 -11.06 1.68
CA SER A 272 28.77 -10.60 0.61
C SER A 272 27.42 -11.33 0.61
N LEU A 273 26.35 -10.57 0.42
CA LEU A 273 24.96 -11.03 0.44
C LEU A 273 24.14 -10.39 -0.69
N GLY A 274 23.05 -11.06 -1.05
CA GLY A 274 22.01 -10.53 -1.92
C GLY A 274 22.32 -10.55 -3.42
N VAL A 275 21.38 -10.01 -4.20
CA VAL A 275 21.42 -9.96 -5.67
C VAL A 275 22.70 -9.31 -6.25
N PHE A 276 23.31 -8.39 -5.51
CA PHE A 276 24.50 -7.66 -5.94
C PHE A 276 25.77 -8.06 -5.16
N GLN A 277 25.71 -9.12 -4.34
CA GLN A 277 26.82 -9.57 -3.49
C GLN A 277 27.46 -8.44 -2.68
N GLN A 278 26.62 -7.54 -2.17
CA GLN A 278 27.02 -6.37 -1.40
C GLN A 278 27.45 -6.78 0.00
N ARG A 279 28.39 -6.03 0.59
CA ARG A 279 28.90 -6.34 1.93
C ARG A 279 28.26 -5.49 3.02
N PRO A 280 27.90 -6.07 4.18
CA PRO A 280 27.26 -5.33 5.27
C PRO A 280 28.07 -4.14 5.76
N GLU A 281 29.41 -4.21 5.66
CA GLU A 281 30.28 -3.15 6.16
C GLU A 281 30.11 -1.80 5.41
N TRP A 282 29.55 -1.82 4.19
CA TRP A 282 29.49 -0.64 3.32
C TRP A 282 28.13 -0.36 2.68
N TRP A 283 27.21 -1.31 2.74
CA TRP A 283 25.96 -1.26 1.99
C TRP A 283 24.70 -1.31 2.86
N GLY A 284 24.77 -1.81 4.10
CA GLY A 284 23.62 -1.92 5.00
C GLY A 284 23.74 -3.11 5.95
N THR A 285 22.71 -3.41 6.73
CA THR A 285 22.69 -4.60 7.59
C THR A 285 22.46 -5.89 6.77
N PRO A 286 22.82 -7.08 7.25
CA PRO A 286 22.54 -8.33 6.53
C PRO A 286 21.07 -8.51 6.13
N PRO A 287 20.05 -8.20 6.96
CA PRO A 287 18.65 -8.22 6.53
C PRO A 287 18.36 -7.24 5.39
N GLN A 288 18.93 -6.03 5.43
CA GLN A 288 18.77 -5.05 4.36
C GLN A 288 19.40 -5.52 3.03
N LEU A 289 20.55 -6.20 3.07
CA LEU A 289 21.19 -6.71 1.85
C LEU A 289 20.50 -7.94 1.26
N MET A 290 19.76 -8.69 2.08
CA MET A 290 18.87 -9.75 1.62
C MET A 290 17.54 -9.22 1.09
N ASP A 291 17.25 -7.93 1.22
CA ASP A 291 16.13 -7.26 0.56
C ASP A 291 16.58 -6.74 -0.82
N VAL A 292 16.06 -7.36 -1.88
CA VAL A 292 16.38 -7.03 -3.28
C VAL A 292 16.01 -5.58 -3.62
N ARG A 293 14.95 -5.02 -3.04
CA ARG A 293 14.56 -3.61 -3.26
C ARG A 293 15.56 -2.67 -2.61
N TYR A 294 15.95 -2.93 -1.37
CA TYR A 294 16.98 -2.12 -0.70
C TYR A 294 18.32 -2.20 -1.44
N ALA A 295 18.78 -3.41 -1.79
CA ALA A 295 20.02 -3.63 -2.50
C ALA A 295 20.02 -2.95 -3.89
N ALA A 296 18.91 -3.03 -4.63
CA ALA A 296 18.72 -2.36 -5.92
C ALA A 296 18.66 -0.83 -5.77
N THR A 297 17.92 -0.32 -4.78
CA THR A 297 17.84 1.11 -4.51
C THR A 297 19.22 1.67 -4.19
N LYS A 298 20.00 1.00 -3.33
CA LYS A 298 21.38 1.39 -3.00
C LYS A 298 22.32 1.30 -4.20
N PHE A 299 22.18 0.27 -5.02
CA PHE A 299 22.94 0.15 -6.27
C PHE A 299 22.65 1.33 -7.20
N PHE A 300 21.37 1.61 -7.49
CA PHE A 300 20.96 2.69 -8.38
C PHE A 300 21.30 4.08 -7.84
N GLU A 301 21.20 4.31 -6.53
CA GLU A 301 21.65 5.55 -5.89
C GLU A 301 23.13 5.83 -6.18
N LYS A 302 24.00 4.81 -6.05
CA LYS A 302 25.43 4.95 -6.37
C LYS A 302 25.67 5.04 -7.88
N ALA A 303 24.96 4.25 -8.69
CA ALA A 303 25.10 4.24 -10.14
C ALA A 303 24.74 5.60 -10.76
N LEU A 304 23.61 6.19 -10.36
CA LEU A 304 23.20 7.53 -10.80
C LEU A 304 24.22 8.61 -10.40
N LYS A 305 24.84 8.47 -9.22
CA LYS A 305 25.92 9.37 -8.79
C LYS A 305 27.15 9.22 -9.69
N LYS A 306 27.56 7.99 -10.01
CA LYS A 306 28.72 7.69 -10.86
C LYS A 306 28.52 8.07 -12.32
N GLU A 307 27.32 7.89 -12.86
CA GLU A 307 26.93 8.32 -14.21
C GLU A 307 27.15 9.84 -14.39
N ARG A 308 26.76 10.64 -13.38
CA ARG A 308 26.96 12.11 -13.39
C ARG A 308 28.44 12.53 -13.34
N GLU A 309 29.32 11.65 -12.87
CA GLU A 309 30.76 11.90 -12.74
C GLU A 309 31.54 11.59 -14.04
N ASN A 310 30.99 10.88 -15.05
CA ASN A 310 31.71 10.58 -16.30
C ASN A 310 30.83 10.10 -17.48
N ASN A 311 30.86 10.78 -18.63
CA ASN A 311 29.87 10.58 -19.71
C ASN A 311 30.36 9.80 -20.97
N ARG A 312 31.38 8.94 -20.85
CA ARG A 312 31.94 8.14 -21.98
C ARG A 312 32.40 6.73 -21.57
N ARG A 313 31.60 5.99 -20.79
CA ARG A 313 31.94 4.64 -20.30
C ARG A 313 30.88 3.61 -20.68
N SER A 314 31.25 2.33 -20.75
CA SER A 314 30.29 1.22 -20.91
C SER A 314 29.46 1.01 -19.64
N ALA A 315 28.38 0.23 -19.72
CA ALA A 315 27.54 -0.08 -18.56
C ALA A 315 28.28 -0.97 -17.54
N GLY A 316 29.20 -1.82 -18.00
CA GLY A 316 30.02 -2.65 -17.11
C GLY A 316 31.09 -1.84 -16.40
N GLN A 317 31.58 -0.76 -17.01
CA GLN A 317 32.46 0.20 -16.33
C GLN A 317 31.72 0.97 -15.23
N LEU A 318 30.45 1.31 -15.44
CA LEU A 318 29.61 1.90 -14.39
C LEU A 318 29.36 0.90 -13.25
N SER A 319 29.09 -0.36 -13.59
CA SER A 319 28.95 -1.46 -12.62
C SER A 319 30.20 -1.58 -11.74
N GLN A 320 31.38 -1.54 -12.35
CA GLN A 320 32.65 -1.54 -11.61
C GLN A 320 32.80 -0.33 -10.70
N ASP A 321 32.51 0.89 -11.17
CA ASP A 321 32.64 2.11 -10.37
C ASP A 321 31.70 2.14 -9.15
N VAL A 322 30.61 1.37 -9.22
CA VAL A 322 29.63 1.22 -8.14
C VAL A 322 30.05 0.15 -7.13
N GLN A 323 30.59 -0.97 -7.61
CA GLN A 323 30.89 -2.16 -6.79
C GLN A 323 32.34 -2.22 -6.27
N ASP A 324 33.28 -1.59 -6.97
CA ASP A 324 34.72 -1.70 -6.71
C ASP A 324 35.19 -3.17 -6.64
N SER A 325 34.80 -3.96 -7.64
CA SER A 325 35.10 -5.41 -7.72
C SER A 325 36.55 -5.68 -8.13
N ALA A 326 37.08 -6.84 -7.74
CA ALA A 326 38.44 -7.27 -8.11
C ALA A 326 38.56 -7.72 -9.58
N HIS A 327 37.44 -7.84 -10.31
CA HIS A 327 37.36 -8.35 -11.68
C HIS A 327 36.51 -7.43 -12.58
N PRO A 328 36.97 -6.20 -12.83
CA PRO A 328 36.20 -5.16 -13.55
C PRO A 328 35.77 -5.58 -14.96
N GLU A 329 36.54 -6.43 -15.62
CA GLU A 329 36.32 -6.86 -17.00
C GLU A 329 35.12 -7.79 -17.19
N ARG A 330 34.48 -8.30 -16.13
CA ARG A 330 33.43 -9.33 -16.21
C ARG A 330 32.04 -8.78 -16.52
N TYR A 331 31.75 -7.53 -16.20
CA TYR A 331 30.41 -6.95 -16.39
C TYR A 331 30.07 -6.74 -17.87
N ASP A 332 30.96 -6.11 -18.64
CA ASP A 332 30.75 -5.87 -20.09
C ASP A 332 30.64 -7.18 -20.89
N GLN A 333 31.18 -8.29 -20.39
CA GLN A 333 31.04 -9.61 -21.03
C GLN A 333 29.60 -10.15 -20.98
N ARG A 334 28.75 -9.61 -20.09
CA ARG A 334 27.36 -10.03 -19.90
C ARG A 334 26.34 -9.09 -20.55
N GLU A 335 26.78 -8.05 -21.26
CA GLU A 335 25.89 -7.03 -21.86
C GLU A 335 24.76 -7.63 -22.70
N THR A 336 25.08 -8.52 -23.64
CA THR A 336 24.10 -9.14 -24.53
C THR A 336 23.05 -9.93 -23.77
N GLU A 337 23.45 -10.65 -22.72
CA GLU A 337 22.54 -11.43 -21.87
C GLU A 337 21.70 -10.50 -20.98
N ALA A 338 22.31 -9.46 -20.41
CA ALA A 338 21.63 -8.45 -19.59
C ALA A 338 20.53 -7.72 -20.40
N ARG A 339 20.83 -7.31 -21.63
CA ARG A 339 19.83 -6.68 -22.53
C ARG A 339 18.66 -7.63 -22.82
N ARG A 340 18.94 -8.90 -23.11
CA ARG A 340 17.90 -9.91 -23.33
C ARG A 340 17.01 -10.07 -22.09
N LEU A 341 17.59 -10.13 -20.89
CA LEU A 341 16.84 -10.28 -19.64
C LEU A 341 16.05 -9.01 -19.29
N ILE A 342 16.57 -7.82 -19.60
CA ILE A 342 15.82 -6.56 -19.47
C ILE A 342 14.60 -6.59 -20.39
N ASP A 343 14.78 -6.98 -21.65
CA ASP A 343 13.67 -7.06 -22.60
C ASP A 343 12.64 -8.10 -22.15
N GLU A 344 13.07 -9.31 -21.77
CA GLU A 344 12.17 -10.36 -21.24
C GLU A 344 11.42 -9.88 -19.99
N THR A 345 12.11 -9.16 -19.09
CA THR A 345 11.50 -8.59 -17.89
C THR A 345 10.50 -7.49 -18.23
N ALA A 346 10.85 -6.58 -19.15
CA ALA A 346 9.98 -5.50 -19.62
C ALA A 346 8.69 -6.04 -20.25
N HIS A 347 8.79 -7.06 -21.11
CA HIS A 347 7.63 -7.73 -21.71
C HIS A 347 6.78 -8.49 -20.67
N SER A 348 7.38 -8.95 -19.57
CA SER A 348 6.66 -9.59 -18.47
C SER A 348 5.93 -8.59 -17.54
N VAL A 349 6.36 -7.32 -17.55
CA VAL A 349 5.77 -6.22 -16.76
C VAL A 349 4.69 -5.49 -17.57
N HIS A 350 4.84 -5.41 -18.90
CA HIS A 350 3.85 -4.88 -19.83
C HIS A 350 3.67 -5.83 -21.01
N PRO A 351 2.66 -6.72 -21.02
CA PRO A 351 2.33 -7.46 -22.23
C PRO A 351 1.76 -6.49 -23.27
N ALA A 352 2.37 -6.40 -24.45
CA ALA A 352 1.82 -5.64 -25.57
C ALA A 352 0.44 -6.20 -25.99
N PRO A 353 -0.49 -5.36 -26.50
CA PRO A 353 -1.77 -5.85 -27.02
C PRO A 353 -1.54 -6.83 -28.18
N PRO A 354 -2.40 -7.85 -28.37
CA PRO A 354 -2.26 -8.78 -29.47
C PRO A 354 -2.41 -8.02 -30.79
N GLY A 355 -1.36 -8.06 -31.61
CA GLY A 355 -1.45 -7.66 -33.02
C GLY A 355 -2.44 -8.58 -33.77
N PRO A 356 -3.02 -8.13 -34.89
CA PRO A 356 -3.93 -8.95 -35.67
C PRO A 356 -3.25 -10.25 -36.09
N ASN A 357 -3.90 -11.39 -35.81
CA ASN A 357 -3.44 -12.72 -36.21
C ASN A 357 -3.14 -12.74 -37.72
N PRO A 358 -1.98 -13.24 -38.17
CA PRO A 358 -1.81 -13.58 -39.57
C PRO A 358 -2.78 -14.72 -39.94
N PRO A 359 -3.34 -14.73 -41.16
CA PRO A 359 -4.30 -15.73 -41.57
C PRO A 359 -3.65 -17.13 -41.64
N PRO A 360 -4.43 -18.20 -41.41
CA PRO A 360 -3.90 -19.56 -41.43
C PRO A 360 -3.39 -19.91 -42.84
N PRO A 361 -2.22 -20.57 -42.97
CA PRO A 361 -1.79 -21.05 -44.28
C PRO A 361 -2.67 -22.20 -44.75
N HIS A 362 -3.30 -22.00 -45.91
CA HIS A 362 -3.98 -23.02 -46.68
C HIS A 362 -3.01 -24.13 -47.07
N GLY A 363 -3.41 -25.39 -46.85
CA GLY A 363 -2.53 -26.55 -46.85
C GLY A 363 -2.22 -27.19 -48.21
N GLN A 364 -1.44 -28.28 -48.12
CA GLN A 364 -1.44 -29.54 -48.88
C GLN A 364 -0.08 -30.28 -48.68
N PRO A 365 0.07 -31.59 -48.98
CA PRO A 365 -0.64 -32.79 -48.51
C PRO A 365 0.38 -33.84 -47.96
N PRO A 366 0.01 -35.09 -47.59
CA PRO A 366 0.84 -35.96 -46.74
C PRO A 366 1.87 -36.76 -47.55
N ASN A 367 3.01 -37.11 -46.93
CA ASN A 367 3.84 -38.18 -47.46
C ASN A 367 4.42 -39.10 -46.37
N GLN A 368 4.53 -40.37 -46.77
CA GLN A 368 4.70 -41.56 -45.98
C GLN A 368 6.18 -41.90 -45.72
N GLY A 369 6.44 -42.63 -44.63
CA GLY A 369 7.27 -43.84 -44.67
C GLY A 369 8.80 -43.76 -44.51
N GLN A 370 9.25 -44.38 -43.40
CA GLN A 370 10.42 -45.27 -43.25
C GLN A 370 11.82 -44.73 -42.83
N PRO A 371 12.65 -45.60 -42.17
CA PRO A 371 13.58 -45.25 -41.07
C PRO A 371 15.07 -45.51 -41.39
N PRO A 372 15.99 -45.31 -40.41
CA PRO A 372 17.12 -46.25 -40.24
C PRO A 372 17.44 -46.54 -38.75
N GLN A 373 17.61 -47.79 -38.30
CA GLN A 373 18.82 -48.66 -38.34
C GLN A 373 20.07 -48.13 -37.59
N GLY A 374 20.39 -48.78 -36.46
CA GLY A 374 21.60 -49.61 -36.33
C GLY A 374 22.93 -49.03 -35.80
N GLN A 375 23.17 -49.29 -34.50
CA GLN A 375 24.41 -49.85 -33.88
C GLN A 375 25.64 -48.96 -33.47
N PRO A 376 26.41 -49.42 -32.44
CA PRO A 376 27.25 -48.63 -31.50
C PRO A 376 28.77 -48.73 -31.80
N PRO A 377 29.72 -48.19 -30.99
CA PRO A 377 30.29 -49.02 -29.88
C PRO A 377 31.04 -48.30 -28.70
N GLN A 378 31.32 -49.11 -27.67
CA GLN A 378 32.55 -49.21 -26.84
C GLN A 378 32.89 -48.18 -25.74
N GLY A 379 33.30 -48.72 -24.58
CA GLY A 379 33.81 -47.98 -23.41
C GLY A 379 35.20 -48.45 -22.95
N GLN A 380 35.69 -47.82 -21.86
CA GLN A 380 36.71 -48.23 -20.86
C GLN A 380 37.13 -47.00 -20.01
N PRO A 381 37.81 -47.12 -18.84
CA PRO A 381 37.53 -47.85 -17.59
C PRO A 381 37.59 -46.92 -16.33
N PRO A 382 37.36 -47.39 -15.09
CA PRO A 382 37.17 -46.51 -13.92
C PRO A 382 38.48 -46.25 -13.12
N GLN A 383 38.60 -45.06 -12.50
CA GLN A 383 39.65 -44.74 -11.53
C GLN A 383 39.07 -44.41 -10.14
N GLY A 384 39.44 -45.25 -9.16
CA GLY A 384 39.71 -44.96 -7.74
C GLY A 384 38.72 -44.15 -6.90
N GLN A 385 37.98 -44.83 -6.00
CA GLN A 385 37.32 -44.22 -4.84
C GLN A 385 38.22 -44.22 -3.60
N PRO A 386 38.29 -43.13 -2.80
CA PRO A 386 38.76 -43.16 -1.42
C PRO A 386 37.63 -43.57 -0.44
N PRO A 387 37.97 -44.02 0.79
CA PRO A 387 37.05 -44.78 1.66
C PRO A 387 35.91 -43.95 2.28
N GLN A 388 34.73 -44.57 2.37
CA GLN A 388 33.48 -44.01 2.89
C GLN A 388 33.48 -43.83 4.42
N GLN A 389 33.00 -42.67 4.88
CA GLN A 389 32.52 -42.46 6.26
C GLN A 389 31.17 -43.17 6.49
N PRO A 390 30.88 -43.68 7.70
CA PRO A 390 29.62 -44.35 7.99
C PRO A 390 28.42 -43.36 7.91
N PRO A 391 27.24 -43.81 7.49
CA PRO A 391 26.09 -42.93 7.28
C PRO A 391 25.51 -42.42 8.60
N ALA A 392 25.13 -41.14 8.63
CA ALA A 392 24.44 -40.50 9.75
C ALA A 392 23.02 -41.08 9.94
N PRO A 393 22.48 -41.09 11.16
CA PRO A 393 21.13 -41.60 11.44
C PRO A 393 20.07 -40.78 10.69
N ALA A 394 19.03 -41.45 10.20
CA ALA A 394 17.97 -40.85 9.41
C ALA A 394 17.25 -39.71 10.20
N PRO A 395 16.94 -38.58 9.54
CA PRO A 395 16.21 -37.50 10.17
C PRO A 395 14.80 -37.96 10.56
N ALA A 396 14.32 -37.50 11.71
CA ALA A 396 12.97 -37.76 12.18
C ALA A 396 11.94 -37.27 11.13
N PRO A 397 10.80 -37.97 10.97
CA PRO A 397 9.76 -37.55 10.05
C PRO A 397 9.26 -36.15 10.44
N PRO A 398 8.93 -35.29 9.45
CA PRO A 398 8.42 -33.96 9.73
C PRO A 398 7.14 -34.02 10.57
N PRO A 399 6.89 -33.02 11.42
CA PRO A 399 5.64 -32.95 12.17
C PRO A 399 4.45 -32.96 11.20
N PRO A 400 3.31 -33.55 11.61
CA PRO A 400 2.12 -33.57 10.77
C PRO A 400 1.69 -32.13 10.40
N PRO A 401 1.15 -31.91 9.19
CA PRO A 401 0.66 -30.60 8.79
C PRO A 401 -0.39 -30.12 9.79
N GLN A 402 -0.28 -28.86 10.21
CA GLN A 402 -1.25 -28.28 11.13
C GLN A 402 -2.63 -28.18 10.47
N PRO A 403 -3.73 -28.38 11.22
CA PRO A 403 -5.08 -28.24 10.67
C PRO A 403 -5.33 -26.81 10.21
N VAL A 404 -5.87 -26.64 9.01
CA VAL A 404 -6.29 -25.34 8.48
C VAL A 404 -7.61 -24.95 9.14
N VAL A 405 -7.65 -23.78 9.77
CA VAL A 405 -8.90 -23.22 10.32
C VAL A 405 -9.75 -22.72 9.14
N PRO A 406 -10.99 -23.21 8.97
CA PRO A 406 -11.86 -22.72 7.92
C PRO A 406 -12.09 -21.22 8.05
N THR A 407 -11.94 -20.50 6.95
CA THR A 407 -11.98 -19.02 6.96
C THR A 407 -12.84 -18.53 5.81
N VAL A 408 -13.69 -17.55 6.08
CA VAL A 408 -14.53 -16.88 5.07
C VAL A 408 -13.85 -15.59 4.65
N PHE A 409 -13.74 -15.38 3.35
CA PHE A 409 -13.16 -14.20 2.74
C PHE A 409 -14.22 -13.50 1.90
N GLY A 410 -14.44 -12.22 2.21
CA GLY A 410 -15.33 -11.36 1.44
C GLY A 410 -14.87 -9.91 1.38
N SER A 411 -13.62 -9.67 1.79
CA SER A 411 -13.00 -8.36 1.96
C SER A 411 -11.90 -8.16 0.90
N TRP A 412 -11.71 -6.90 0.54
CA TRP A 412 -10.64 -6.41 -0.32
C TRP A 412 -9.36 -6.08 0.44
N ILE A 413 -9.40 -6.10 1.78
CA ILE A 413 -8.23 -6.11 2.68
C ILE A 413 -7.96 -7.53 3.16
N LEU A 414 -6.68 -7.93 3.14
CA LEU A 414 -6.17 -9.22 3.56
C LEU A 414 -5.04 -9.04 4.58
N PRO A 415 -5.22 -9.45 5.85
CA PRO A 415 -4.11 -9.48 6.81
C PRO A 415 -3.14 -10.63 6.50
N GLY A 416 -1.85 -10.34 6.60
CA GLY A 416 -0.75 -11.30 6.57
C GLY A 416 -0.62 -12.05 7.89
N ALA A 417 0.11 -13.17 7.88
CA ALA A 417 0.35 -13.98 9.08
C ALA A 417 1.17 -13.23 10.16
N ASP A 418 1.96 -12.25 9.74
CA ASP A 418 2.72 -11.33 10.58
C ASP A 418 1.87 -10.13 11.06
N GLY A 419 0.68 -9.93 10.50
CA GLY A 419 -0.18 -8.76 10.72
C GLY A 419 -0.02 -7.66 9.67
N ALA A 420 0.85 -7.82 8.67
CA ALA A 420 1.01 -6.85 7.59
C ALA A 420 -0.20 -6.91 6.64
N LEU A 421 -0.80 -5.77 6.35
CA LEU A 421 -2.02 -5.70 5.54
C LEU A 421 -1.70 -5.69 4.05
N SER A 422 -2.59 -6.26 3.26
CA SER A 422 -2.62 -6.13 1.79
C SER A 422 -4.00 -5.64 1.36
N ALA A 423 -4.04 -4.70 0.44
CA ALA A 423 -5.25 -4.11 -0.10
C ALA A 423 -5.37 -4.43 -1.59
N PHE A 424 -6.60 -4.62 -2.05
CA PHE A 424 -6.96 -4.88 -3.43
C PHE A 424 -8.09 -3.96 -3.83
N ALA A 425 -8.10 -3.51 -5.07
CA ALA A 425 -9.10 -2.58 -5.55
C ALA A 425 -9.27 -2.71 -7.06
N THR A 426 -10.33 -2.10 -7.56
CA THR A 426 -10.44 -1.75 -8.97
C THR A 426 -10.01 -0.30 -9.12
N SER A 427 -9.10 -0.03 -10.06
CA SER A 427 -8.65 1.33 -10.38
C SER A 427 -9.63 2.05 -11.30
N THR A 428 -9.56 3.38 -11.36
CA THR A 428 -10.27 4.20 -12.36
C THR A 428 -9.95 3.83 -13.81
N SER A 429 -8.80 3.21 -14.09
CA SER A 429 -8.47 2.65 -15.41
C SER A 429 -9.16 1.33 -15.74
N GLY A 430 -9.89 0.74 -14.77
CA GLY A 430 -10.65 -0.49 -14.96
C GLY A 430 -9.86 -1.78 -14.75
N GLU A 431 -8.66 -1.73 -14.16
CA GLU A 431 -7.88 -2.92 -13.80
C GLU A 431 -7.89 -3.20 -12.30
N VAL A 432 -7.63 -4.46 -11.91
CA VAL A 432 -7.38 -4.80 -10.51
C VAL A 432 -5.99 -4.32 -10.12
N VAL A 433 -5.90 -3.69 -8.95
CA VAL A 433 -4.65 -3.21 -8.36
C VAL A 433 -4.47 -3.79 -6.96
N THR A 434 -3.22 -3.87 -6.51
CA THR A 434 -2.87 -4.27 -5.15
C THR A 434 -1.82 -3.36 -4.53
N ALA A 435 -1.95 -3.12 -3.23
CA ALA A 435 -0.97 -2.46 -2.38
C ALA A 435 -0.75 -3.33 -1.14
N TRP A 436 0.42 -3.27 -0.50
CA TRP A 436 0.64 -4.04 0.72
C TRP A 436 1.69 -3.43 1.64
N GLN A 437 1.55 -3.64 2.93
CA GLN A 437 2.54 -3.25 3.92
C GLN A 437 3.79 -4.13 3.83
N VAL A 438 4.96 -3.50 3.96
CA VAL A 438 6.25 -4.22 4.05
C VAL A 438 6.40 -4.92 5.40
N SER A 439 5.76 -4.37 6.44
CA SER A 439 5.70 -4.93 7.79
C SER A 439 4.44 -4.41 8.48
N PRO A 440 3.93 -5.08 9.53
CA PRO A 440 2.72 -4.66 10.23
C PRO A 440 2.79 -3.20 10.68
N GLY A 441 1.83 -2.38 10.25
CA GLY A 441 1.77 -0.95 10.58
C GLY A 441 2.87 -0.08 9.95
N GLY A 442 3.71 -0.65 9.07
CA GLY A 442 4.77 0.04 8.36
C GLY A 442 4.35 0.56 6.98
N ASP A 443 5.35 1.00 6.21
CA ASP A 443 5.15 1.58 4.88
C ASP A 443 4.45 0.63 3.90
N TRP A 444 3.62 1.21 3.05
CA TRP A 444 2.95 0.51 1.95
C TRP A 444 3.81 0.50 0.69
N VAL A 445 3.89 -0.65 0.05
CA VAL A 445 4.13 -0.72 -1.39
C VAL A 445 2.87 -0.22 -2.06
N GLY A 446 2.97 0.96 -2.69
CA GLY A 446 1.85 1.61 -3.37
C GLY A 446 1.24 0.78 -4.50
N TRP A 447 0.13 1.26 -5.03
CA TRP A 447 -0.73 0.53 -5.97
C TRP A 447 -0.01 0.02 -7.21
N LEU A 448 -0.06 -1.30 -7.40
CA LEU A 448 0.45 -2.00 -8.58
C LEU A 448 -0.69 -2.67 -9.34
N GLY A 449 -0.75 -2.40 -10.64
CA GLY A 449 -1.66 -3.09 -11.56
C GLY A 449 -1.32 -4.57 -11.68
N ILE A 450 -2.35 -5.41 -11.56
CA ILE A 450 -2.29 -6.85 -11.80
C ILE A 450 -3.14 -7.25 -13.01
N GLY A 451 -3.70 -6.26 -13.73
CA GLY A 451 -4.56 -6.44 -14.89
C GLY A 451 -5.97 -6.92 -14.55
N GLY A 452 -6.62 -7.54 -15.53
CA GLY A 452 -8.04 -7.91 -15.45
C GLY A 452 -8.95 -6.74 -15.83
N GLU A 453 -10.22 -7.04 -16.07
CA GLU A 453 -11.27 -6.07 -16.40
C GLU A 453 -12.49 -6.31 -15.49
N PRO A 454 -12.34 -6.11 -14.16
CA PRO A 454 -13.41 -6.36 -13.20
C PRO A 454 -14.63 -5.46 -13.44
N ALA A 455 -15.81 -6.03 -13.23
CA ALA A 455 -17.07 -5.31 -13.03
C ALA A 455 -17.49 -5.24 -11.55
N GLY A 456 -16.83 -6.04 -10.70
CA GLY A 456 -17.12 -6.18 -9.27
C GLY A 456 -15.92 -5.93 -8.37
N ARG A 457 -16.10 -6.09 -7.07
CA ARG A 457 -15.04 -5.93 -6.06
C ARG A 457 -14.15 -7.18 -5.99
N PRO A 458 -12.84 -7.02 -5.80
CA PRO A 458 -11.95 -8.15 -5.58
C PRO A 458 -12.23 -8.89 -4.28
N VAL A 459 -12.30 -10.22 -4.39
CA VAL A 459 -12.33 -11.16 -3.27
C VAL A 459 -10.96 -11.83 -3.20
N VAL A 460 -10.34 -11.77 -2.03
CA VAL A 460 -8.93 -12.13 -1.88
C VAL A 460 -8.80 -13.22 -0.84
N VAL A 461 -8.07 -14.28 -1.20
CA VAL A 461 -7.79 -15.42 -0.33
C VAL A 461 -6.29 -15.61 -0.18
N ARG A 462 -5.84 -15.88 1.04
CA ARG A 462 -4.50 -16.42 1.29
C ARG A 462 -4.60 -17.93 1.42
N GLU A 463 -3.93 -18.64 0.51
CA GLU A 463 -3.80 -20.09 0.64
C GLU A 463 -2.85 -20.45 1.79
N PRO A 464 -2.95 -21.66 2.36
CA PRO A 464 -1.95 -22.19 3.29
C PRO A 464 -0.51 -22.20 2.74
N SER A 465 -0.36 -22.12 1.41
CA SER A 465 0.94 -21.92 0.72
C SER A 465 1.65 -20.62 1.09
N GLY A 466 0.90 -19.61 1.55
CA GLY A 466 1.28 -18.20 1.54
C GLY A 466 0.89 -17.46 0.25
N ALA A 467 0.53 -18.20 -0.80
CA ALA A 467 0.08 -17.64 -2.08
C ALA A 467 -1.20 -16.82 -1.91
N THR A 468 -1.28 -15.72 -2.66
CA THR A 468 -2.47 -14.87 -2.71
C THR A 468 -3.25 -15.16 -3.99
N VAL A 469 -4.54 -15.41 -3.83
CA VAL A 469 -5.47 -15.70 -4.93
C VAL A 469 -6.54 -14.61 -4.93
N VAL A 470 -6.78 -14.04 -6.10
CA VAL A 470 -7.79 -13.00 -6.32
C VAL A 470 -8.88 -13.58 -7.21
N PHE A 471 -10.13 -13.29 -6.85
CA PHE A 471 -11.32 -13.56 -7.65
C PHE A 471 -12.02 -12.23 -7.92
N VAL A 472 -12.40 -11.99 -9.17
CA VAL A 472 -13.23 -10.84 -9.55
C VAL A 472 -14.30 -11.29 -10.52
N ARG A 473 -15.47 -10.65 -10.49
CA ARG A 473 -16.48 -10.78 -11.54
C ARG A 473 -16.12 -9.86 -12.70
N ASP A 474 -16.14 -10.37 -13.92
CA ASP A 474 -15.92 -9.58 -15.14
C ASP A 474 -17.22 -8.93 -15.63
N ARG A 475 -17.15 -8.14 -16.71
CA ARG A 475 -18.32 -7.43 -17.28
C ARG A 475 -19.36 -8.35 -17.94
N ASN A 476 -19.04 -9.62 -18.14
CA ASN A 476 -19.96 -10.63 -18.67
C ASN A 476 -20.60 -11.47 -17.56
N GLY A 477 -20.32 -11.17 -16.28
CA GLY A 477 -20.81 -11.94 -15.15
C GLY A 477 -19.99 -13.20 -14.83
N GLU A 478 -18.88 -13.44 -15.54
CA GLU A 478 -17.99 -14.57 -15.28
C GLU A 478 -17.05 -14.26 -14.11
N VAL A 479 -16.84 -15.23 -13.22
CA VAL A 479 -15.78 -15.11 -12.21
C VAL A 479 -14.45 -15.47 -12.84
N ILE A 480 -13.50 -14.53 -12.81
CA ILE A 480 -12.12 -14.75 -13.24
C ILE A 480 -11.19 -14.76 -12.03
N THR A 481 -10.11 -15.53 -12.11
CA THR A 481 -9.14 -15.64 -11.03
C THR A 481 -7.70 -15.53 -11.51
N SER A 482 -6.86 -14.97 -10.64
CA SER A 482 -5.41 -14.92 -10.79
C SER A 482 -4.75 -15.14 -9.43
N SER A 483 -3.53 -15.63 -9.43
CA SER A 483 -2.78 -15.94 -8.22
C SER A 483 -1.31 -15.58 -8.34
N CYS A 484 -0.69 -15.30 -7.20
CA CYS A 484 0.75 -15.10 -7.10
C CYS A 484 1.29 -15.85 -5.87
N PRO A 485 2.53 -16.39 -5.93
CA PRO A 485 3.11 -17.07 -4.78
C PRO A 485 3.41 -16.13 -3.61
N GLN A 486 3.66 -14.85 -3.90
CA GLN A 486 3.89 -13.78 -2.95
C GLN A 486 3.65 -12.44 -3.64
N LEU A 487 3.22 -11.42 -2.90
CA LEU A 487 3.01 -10.09 -3.46
C LEU A 487 4.33 -9.51 -3.99
N GLY A 488 4.24 -8.87 -5.17
CA GLY A 488 5.40 -8.44 -5.95
C GLY A 488 5.95 -9.49 -6.93
N ALA A 489 5.57 -10.76 -6.82
CA ALA A 489 5.88 -11.77 -7.83
C ALA A 489 4.99 -11.63 -9.09
N LYS A 490 5.33 -12.39 -10.15
CA LYS A 490 4.49 -12.46 -11.34
C LYS A 490 3.17 -13.16 -11.01
N TRP A 491 2.07 -12.54 -11.41
CA TRP A 491 0.73 -13.11 -11.35
C TRP A 491 0.53 -14.14 -12.47
N SER A 492 -0.22 -15.19 -12.18
CA SER A 492 -0.68 -16.14 -13.19
C SER A 492 -1.63 -15.45 -14.18
N PRO A 493 -1.73 -15.94 -15.42
CA PRO A 493 -2.73 -15.43 -16.36
C PRO A 493 -4.13 -15.50 -15.74
N TRP A 494 -4.95 -14.48 -16.00
CA TRP A 494 -6.36 -14.52 -15.62
C TRP A 494 -7.05 -15.70 -16.32
N ILE A 495 -7.67 -16.57 -15.54
CA ILE A 495 -8.46 -17.70 -16.03
C ILE A 495 -9.92 -17.52 -15.62
N GLY A 496 -10.82 -17.82 -16.56
CA GLY A 496 -12.26 -17.84 -16.29
C GLY A 496 -12.69 -19.12 -15.60
N LEU A 497 -13.56 -18.98 -14.60
CA LEU A 497 -14.20 -20.08 -13.87
C LEU A 497 -15.62 -20.35 -14.38
N ARG A 498 -16.04 -19.70 -15.48
CA ARG A 498 -17.39 -19.77 -16.06
C ARG A 498 -18.45 -19.31 -15.05
N GLY A 499 -19.73 -19.50 -15.39
CA GLY A 499 -20.89 -19.11 -14.58
C GLY A 499 -21.39 -17.70 -14.90
N GLU A 500 -22.70 -17.51 -14.80
CA GLU A 500 -23.39 -16.22 -14.97
C GLU A 500 -23.81 -15.74 -13.58
N ILE A 501 -22.90 -15.00 -12.91
CA ILE A 501 -23.07 -14.58 -11.54
C ILE A 501 -23.55 -13.12 -11.48
N ALA A 502 -24.57 -12.85 -10.68
CA ALA A 502 -25.13 -11.50 -10.53
C ALA A 502 -24.31 -10.63 -9.57
N GLU A 503 -23.80 -11.23 -8.48
CA GLU A 503 -23.18 -10.53 -7.35
C GLU A 503 -21.76 -11.04 -7.06
N ASP A 504 -20.93 -10.23 -6.40
CA ASP A 504 -19.56 -10.63 -6.06
C ASP A 504 -19.54 -11.88 -5.17
N PRO A 505 -18.69 -12.89 -5.46
CA PRO A 505 -18.70 -14.13 -4.70
C PRO A 505 -18.25 -13.93 -3.25
N VAL A 506 -18.49 -14.97 -2.45
CA VAL A 506 -17.84 -15.17 -1.15
C VAL A 506 -16.94 -16.38 -1.26
N ALA A 507 -15.69 -16.23 -0.87
CA ALA A 507 -14.71 -17.30 -0.89
C ALA A 507 -14.58 -17.95 0.49
N VAL A 508 -14.44 -19.27 0.50
CA VAL A 508 -14.27 -20.09 1.69
C VAL A 508 -13.00 -20.91 1.54
N LEU A 509 -12.10 -20.80 2.50
CA LEU A 509 -11.00 -21.74 2.65
C LEU A 509 -11.48 -22.94 3.49
N ARG A 510 -11.51 -24.12 2.87
CA ARG A 510 -11.95 -25.36 3.50
C ARG A 510 -10.84 -25.98 4.38
N PRO A 511 -11.17 -26.90 5.30
CA PRO A 511 -10.18 -27.60 6.13
C PRO A 511 -9.07 -28.33 5.35
N ASP A 512 -9.35 -28.76 4.12
CA ASP A 512 -8.38 -29.43 3.23
C ASP A 512 -7.47 -28.44 2.48
N GLY A 513 -7.61 -27.14 2.76
CA GLY A 513 -6.84 -26.05 2.14
C GLY A 513 -7.28 -25.70 0.72
N ALA A 514 -8.39 -26.27 0.24
CA ALA A 514 -8.99 -25.91 -1.04
C ALA A 514 -9.98 -24.75 -0.88
N ILE A 515 -10.16 -24.00 -1.97
CA ILE A 515 -11.08 -22.86 -2.01
C ILE A 515 -12.43 -23.29 -2.59
N ALA A 516 -13.52 -22.83 -1.96
CA ALA A 516 -14.87 -22.86 -2.52
C ALA A 516 -15.40 -21.43 -2.66
N LEU A 517 -16.14 -21.16 -3.73
CA LEU A 517 -16.82 -19.91 -4.00
C LEU A 517 -18.32 -20.14 -3.90
N PHE A 518 -19.03 -19.18 -3.30
CA PHE A 518 -20.48 -19.14 -3.23
C PHE A 518 -20.96 -17.81 -3.79
N ALA A 519 -21.97 -17.82 -4.65
CA ALA A 519 -22.52 -16.60 -5.20
C ALA A 519 -24.00 -16.77 -5.58
N VAL A 520 -24.71 -15.65 -5.69
CA VAL A 520 -26.07 -15.63 -6.25
C VAL A 520 -25.96 -15.40 -7.76
N GLY A 521 -26.56 -16.32 -8.53
CA GLY A 521 -26.60 -16.25 -9.99
C GLY A 521 -27.61 -15.24 -10.51
N GLU A 522 -27.53 -14.90 -11.80
CA GLU A 522 -28.56 -14.06 -12.46
C GLU A 522 -29.96 -14.70 -12.45
N ASP A 523 -30.03 -16.02 -12.25
CA ASP A 523 -31.26 -16.77 -12.06
C ASP A 523 -31.85 -16.69 -10.65
N GLY A 524 -31.22 -15.92 -9.75
CA GLY A 524 -31.65 -15.74 -8.37
C GLY A 524 -31.39 -16.96 -7.48
N LYS A 525 -30.47 -17.87 -7.85
CA LYS A 525 -30.17 -19.06 -7.04
C LYS A 525 -28.78 -18.99 -6.45
N LEU A 526 -28.56 -19.76 -5.38
CA LEU A 526 -27.23 -19.99 -4.86
C LEU A 526 -26.48 -20.96 -5.77
N HIS A 527 -25.30 -20.55 -6.24
CA HIS A 527 -24.37 -21.41 -6.95
C HIS A 527 -23.06 -21.55 -6.18
N SER A 528 -22.38 -22.69 -6.33
CA SER A 528 -21.02 -22.84 -5.82
C SER A 528 -20.08 -23.50 -6.81
N ALA A 529 -18.83 -23.06 -6.83
CA ALA A 529 -17.73 -23.76 -7.50
C ALA A 529 -16.60 -23.99 -6.50
N ALA A 530 -15.88 -25.11 -6.60
CA ALA A 530 -14.81 -25.42 -5.67
C ALA A 530 -13.59 -26.02 -6.37
N GLN A 531 -12.43 -25.87 -5.76
CA GLN A 531 -11.26 -26.64 -6.16
C GLN A 531 -11.44 -28.12 -5.76
N ALA A 532 -11.10 -29.04 -6.66
CA ALA A 532 -11.12 -30.49 -6.40
C ALA A 532 -10.17 -30.92 -5.26
N GLY A 533 -9.20 -30.06 -4.93
CA GLY A 533 -8.28 -30.12 -3.81
C GLY A 533 -7.43 -28.84 -3.83
N ARG A 534 -6.54 -28.63 -2.85
CA ARG A 534 -5.70 -27.43 -2.80
C ARG A 534 -4.95 -27.19 -4.12
N GLY A 535 -5.18 -26.04 -4.76
CA GLY A 535 -4.58 -25.66 -6.04
C GLY A 535 -4.98 -26.54 -7.23
N GLY A 536 -5.99 -27.39 -7.06
CA GLY A 536 -6.53 -28.27 -8.08
C GLY A 536 -7.38 -27.54 -9.11
N HIS A 537 -7.89 -28.30 -10.09
CA HIS A 537 -8.87 -27.77 -11.04
C HIS A 537 -10.17 -27.38 -10.33
N TRP A 538 -10.87 -26.40 -10.89
CA TRP A 538 -12.19 -26.00 -10.45
C TRP A 538 -13.26 -26.93 -11.00
N THR A 539 -14.29 -27.18 -10.19
CA THR A 539 -15.55 -27.78 -10.64
C THR A 539 -16.32 -26.81 -11.52
N ASP A 540 -17.31 -27.31 -12.25
CA ASP A 540 -18.38 -26.46 -12.75
C ASP A 540 -19.18 -25.86 -11.56
N TRP A 541 -20.01 -24.85 -11.86
CA TRP A 541 -20.91 -24.26 -10.87
C TRP A 541 -22.11 -25.18 -10.62
N ASP A 542 -22.28 -25.59 -9.36
CA ASP A 542 -23.42 -26.38 -8.89
C ASP A 542 -24.54 -25.45 -8.40
N ASP A 543 -25.76 -25.70 -8.84
CA ASP A 543 -27.01 -25.02 -8.43
C ASP A 543 -27.56 -25.64 -7.13
N HIS A 544 -27.78 -24.80 -6.11
CA HIS A 544 -28.33 -25.18 -4.79
C HIS A 544 -29.71 -24.58 -4.52
N GLY A 545 -30.38 -24.06 -5.54
CA GLY A 545 -31.72 -23.50 -5.48
C GLY A 545 -31.81 -22.15 -4.78
N GLY A 546 -33.03 -21.79 -4.41
CA GLY A 546 -33.37 -20.52 -3.76
C GLY A 546 -34.11 -19.55 -4.67
N ASP A 547 -34.55 -18.45 -4.07
CA ASP A 547 -35.02 -17.23 -4.74
C ASP A 547 -34.33 -16.09 -3.98
N LEU A 548 -33.13 -15.73 -4.40
CA LEU A 548 -32.15 -14.97 -3.64
C LEU A 548 -31.77 -13.69 -4.38
N ILE A 549 -31.46 -12.66 -3.60
CA ILE A 549 -30.95 -11.38 -4.07
C ILE A 549 -29.76 -10.94 -3.19
N GLY A 550 -28.88 -10.13 -3.78
CA GLY A 550 -27.72 -9.59 -3.07
C GLY A 550 -26.70 -10.65 -2.72
N ARG A 551 -25.69 -10.25 -1.93
CA ARG A 551 -24.56 -11.09 -1.59
C ARG A 551 -24.90 -12.07 -0.46
N PRO A 552 -24.55 -13.36 -0.58
CA PRO A 552 -24.82 -14.33 0.48
C PRO A 552 -23.80 -14.19 1.63
N ALA A 553 -24.23 -14.43 2.86
CA ALA A 553 -23.37 -14.56 4.03
C ALA A 553 -23.14 -16.04 4.36
N ILE A 554 -21.88 -16.43 4.54
CA ILE A 554 -21.49 -17.83 4.74
C ILE A 554 -20.94 -18.03 6.14
N ALA A 555 -21.51 -18.96 6.90
CA ALA A 555 -20.98 -19.40 8.19
C ALA A 555 -20.41 -20.82 8.08
N LEU A 556 -19.21 -21.02 8.63
CA LEU A 556 -18.53 -22.31 8.63
C LEU A 556 -18.54 -22.92 10.03
N GLY A 557 -18.88 -24.21 10.08
CA GLY A 557 -18.74 -25.05 11.26
C GLY A 557 -17.39 -25.77 11.29
N GLN A 558 -16.96 -26.19 12.48
CA GLN A 558 -15.67 -26.88 12.68
C GLN A 558 -15.56 -28.24 11.94
N ASN A 559 -16.69 -28.86 11.60
CA ASN A 559 -16.78 -30.12 10.85
C ASN A 559 -16.90 -29.91 9.33
N GLY A 560 -16.70 -28.68 8.83
CA GLY A 560 -16.93 -28.33 7.44
C GLY A 560 -18.41 -28.19 7.06
N ALA A 561 -19.30 -28.10 8.04
CA ALA A 561 -20.68 -27.66 7.78
C ALA A 561 -20.67 -26.23 7.23
N VAL A 562 -21.56 -25.96 6.29
CA VAL A 562 -21.74 -24.64 5.68
C VAL A 562 -23.17 -24.22 5.90
N SER A 563 -23.39 -23.05 6.47
CA SER A 563 -24.71 -22.39 6.48
C SER A 563 -24.63 -21.14 5.63
N VAL A 564 -25.60 -20.99 4.73
CA VAL A 564 -25.74 -19.84 3.85
C VAL A 564 -26.95 -19.05 4.30
N PHE A 565 -26.78 -17.73 4.41
CA PHE A 565 -27.83 -16.78 4.69
C PHE A 565 -27.87 -15.77 3.55
N ALA A 566 -29.06 -15.47 3.02
CA ALA A 566 -29.22 -14.50 1.95
C ALA A 566 -30.61 -13.87 2.05
N ARG A 567 -30.81 -12.75 1.36
CA ARG A 567 -32.15 -12.18 1.21
C ARG A 567 -32.86 -12.86 0.06
N ASN A 568 -34.18 -13.04 0.18
CA ASN A 568 -35.01 -13.44 -0.95
C ASN A 568 -35.59 -12.23 -1.70
N SER A 569 -36.33 -12.46 -2.79
CA SER A 569 -36.96 -11.38 -3.57
C SER A 569 -38.00 -10.56 -2.77
N GLN A 570 -38.50 -11.09 -1.65
CA GLN A 570 -39.35 -10.39 -0.67
C GLN A 570 -38.55 -9.69 0.44
N ARG A 571 -37.20 -9.71 0.35
CA ARG A 571 -36.24 -9.12 1.29
C ARG A 571 -36.27 -9.75 2.69
N GLU A 572 -36.84 -10.94 2.81
CA GLU A 572 -36.72 -11.77 4.01
C GLU A 572 -35.35 -12.45 4.02
N VAL A 573 -34.74 -12.60 5.21
CA VAL A 573 -33.54 -13.42 5.33
C VAL A 573 -33.92 -14.90 5.34
N VAL A 574 -33.37 -15.66 4.43
CA VAL A 574 -33.52 -17.11 4.32
C VAL A 574 -32.20 -17.82 4.59
N MET A 575 -32.26 -19.07 5.04
CA MET A 575 -31.08 -19.89 5.23
C MET A 575 -31.21 -21.28 4.60
N SER A 576 -30.06 -21.83 4.19
CA SER A 576 -29.90 -23.25 3.88
C SER A 576 -28.57 -23.75 4.43
N THR A 577 -28.55 -25.02 4.86
CA THR A 577 -27.38 -25.61 5.52
C THR A 577 -26.99 -26.92 4.86
N GLN A 578 -25.68 -27.09 4.68
CA GLN A 578 -25.02 -28.35 4.41
C GLN A 578 -24.40 -28.85 5.74
N GLY A 579 -24.94 -29.92 6.31
CA GLY A 579 -24.58 -30.38 7.67
C GLY A 579 -23.15 -30.93 7.84
N THR A 580 -22.52 -31.36 6.75
CA THR A 580 -21.11 -31.76 6.66
C THR A 580 -20.62 -31.53 5.24
N ALA A 581 -19.32 -31.30 5.03
CA ALA A 581 -18.76 -31.09 3.69
C ALA A 581 -19.22 -32.16 2.68
N GLY A 582 -19.86 -31.73 1.59
CA GLY A 582 -20.35 -32.59 0.51
C GLY A 582 -21.70 -33.28 0.76
N ALA A 583 -22.38 -33.01 1.88
CA ALA A 583 -23.76 -33.46 2.09
C ALA A 583 -24.76 -32.71 1.20
N GLY A 584 -25.98 -33.23 1.07
CA GLY A 584 -27.07 -32.46 0.45
C GLY A 584 -27.44 -31.22 1.28
N TRP A 585 -27.89 -30.18 0.59
CA TRP A 585 -28.42 -28.96 1.21
C TRP A 585 -29.80 -29.19 1.80
N SER A 586 -30.10 -28.49 2.89
CA SER A 586 -31.48 -28.41 3.40
C SER A 586 -32.36 -27.58 2.47
N GLU A 587 -33.67 -27.76 2.59
CA GLU A 587 -34.64 -26.82 2.03
C GLU A 587 -34.37 -25.40 2.58
N TRP A 588 -34.65 -24.39 1.75
CA TRP A 588 -34.55 -22.98 2.14
C TRP A 588 -35.61 -22.65 3.19
N LYS A 589 -35.16 -22.11 4.33
CA LYS A 589 -36.01 -21.75 5.47
C LYS A 589 -35.97 -20.25 5.70
N GLY A 590 -37.14 -19.62 5.77
CA GLY A 590 -37.29 -18.22 6.18
C GLY A 590 -36.95 -18.01 7.65
N LEU A 591 -36.20 -16.95 7.92
CA LEU A 591 -35.89 -16.45 9.27
C LEU A 591 -36.68 -15.19 9.61
N GLY A 592 -37.58 -14.74 8.73
CA GLY A 592 -38.32 -13.50 8.89
C GLY A 592 -37.48 -12.24 8.64
N GLY A 593 -38.07 -11.10 9.01
CA GLY A 593 -37.48 -9.77 8.80
C GLY A 593 -37.75 -9.22 7.39
N SER A 594 -37.46 -7.93 7.22
CA SER A 594 -37.50 -7.23 5.93
C SER A 594 -36.26 -6.35 5.87
N MET A 595 -35.24 -6.79 5.14
CA MET A 595 -33.88 -6.27 5.25
C MET A 595 -33.46 -5.43 4.03
N ALA A 596 -32.93 -4.25 4.33
CA ALA A 596 -32.44 -3.30 3.35
C ALA A 596 -31.02 -3.60 2.85
N GLY A 597 -30.13 -4.04 3.75
CA GLY A 597 -28.76 -4.44 3.44
C GLY A 597 -28.59 -5.95 3.33
N ASP A 598 -27.47 -6.38 2.75
CA ASP A 598 -27.09 -7.79 2.77
C ASP A 598 -26.75 -8.22 4.21
N PRO A 599 -27.07 -9.48 4.59
CA PRO A 599 -26.71 -9.97 5.91
C PRO A 599 -25.19 -10.17 6.02
N VAL A 600 -24.68 -10.09 7.24
CA VAL A 600 -23.32 -10.51 7.59
C VAL A 600 -23.36 -11.48 8.75
N VAL A 601 -22.43 -12.43 8.73
CA VAL A 601 -22.44 -13.55 9.66
C VAL A 601 -21.04 -13.84 10.18
N VAL A 602 -20.97 -14.25 11.44
CA VAL A 602 -19.74 -14.76 12.06
C VAL A 602 -20.05 -16.02 12.87
N THR A 603 -19.13 -16.99 12.83
CA THR A 603 -19.12 -18.12 13.76
C THR A 603 -18.17 -17.79 14.90
N LEU A 604 -18.67 -17.74 16.13
CA LEU A 604 -17.90 -17.45 17.33
C LEU A 604 -17.01 -18.64 17.73
N PRO A 605 -15.97 -18.45 18.57
CA PRO A 605 -15.07 -19.52 18.99
C PRO A 605 -15.77 -20.72 19.67
N ASP A 606 -16.92 -20.49 20.30
CA ASP A 606 -17.75 -21.52 20.93
C ASP A 606 -18.69 -22.25 19.95
N GLY A 607 -18.68 -21.87 18.66
CA GLY A 607 -19.47 -22.45 17.59
C GLY A 607 -20.80 -21.75 17.34
N VAL A 608 -21.15 -20.72 18.10
CA VAL A 608 -22.42 -19.98 17.91
C VAL A 608 -22.34 -19.11 16.67
N VAL A 609 -23.37 -19.18 15.82
CA VAL A 609 -23.53 -18.31 14.66
C VAL A 609 -24.27 -17.05 15.07
N VAL A 610 -23.70 -15.89 14.74
CA VAL A 610 -24.33 -14.57 14.91
C VAL A 610 -24.51 -13.93 13.54
N LEU A 611 -25.73 -13.48 13.25
CA LEU A 611 -26.13 -12.89 11.98
C LEU A 611 -26.68 -11.48 12.23
N LEU A 612 -26.24 -10.50 11.46
CA LEU A 612 -26.71 -9.13 11.53
C LEU A 612 -27.14 -8.62 10.16
N ALA A 613 -28.17 -7.79 10.12
CA ALA A 613 -28.66 -7.13 8.91
C ALA A 613 -29.39 -5.83 9.24
N VAL A 614 -29.29 -4.84 8.35
CA VAL A 614 -30.05 -3.58 8.45
C VAL A 614 -31.44 -3.77 7.85
N GLY A 615 -32.47 -3.41 8.60
CA GLY A 615 -33.90 -3.47 8.23
C GLY A 615 -34.32 -2.36 7.25
N ASP A 616 -35.50 -2.52 6.64
CA ASP A 616 -36.14 -1.49 5.80
C ASP A 616 -36.54 -0.23 6.56
N ASP A 617 -36.64 -0.33 7.88
CA ASP A 617 -36.82 0.78 8.82
C ASP A 617 -35.49 1.39 9.31
N GLN A 618 -34.36 1.01 8.66
CA GLN A 618 -33.01 1.48 8.95
C GLN A 618 -32.47 1.08 10.32
N GLN A 619 -33.15 0.20 11.05
CA GLN A 619 -32.66 -0.35 12.31
C GLN A 619 -31.68 -1.50 12.05
N LEU A 620 -30.66 -1.65 12.88
CA LEU A 620 -29.83 -2.85 12.83
C LEU A 620 -30.48 -3.98 13.65
N TYR A 621 -30.60 -5.15 13.05
CA TYR A 621 -31.09 -6.36 13.71
C TYR A 621 -29.99 -7.39 13.87
N CYS A 622 -30.02 -8.12 14.99
CA CYS A 622 -29.11 -9.23 15.28
C CYS A 622 -29.89 -10.48 15.67
N VAL A 623 -29.44 -11.64 15.20
CA VAL A 623 -29.92 -12.95 15.65
C VAL A 623 -28.74 -13.85 15.97
N GLU A 624 -28.72 -14.38 17.19
CA GLU A 624 -27.84 -15.49 17.55
C GLU A 624 -28.56 -16.82 17.32
N ARG A 625 -27.84 -17.82 16.81
CA ARG A 625 -28.35 -19.17 16.53
C ARG A 625 -29.59 -19.16 15.58
N PRO A 626 -29.52 -18.51 14.41
CA PRO A 626 -30.65 -18.41 13.47
C PRO A 626 -31.23 -19.78 13.05
N GLY A 627 -30.40 -20.82 12.99
CA GLY A 627 -30.82 -22.19 12.69
C GLY A 627 -31.53 -22.93 13.84
N GLU A 628 -31.40 -22.46 15.08
CA GLU A 628 -31.80 -23.17 16.30
C GLU A 628 -32.95 -22.48 17.04
N GLY A 629 -33.71 -21.62 16.35
CA GLY A 629 -34.85 -20.91 16.94
C GLY A 629 -34.50 -19.56 17.57
N GLY A 630 -33.33 -19.00 17.23
CA GLY A 630 -33.00 -17.60 17.55
C GLY A 630 -34.02 -16.61 16.99
N ASN A 631 -34.22 -15.49 17.69
CA ASN A 631 -35.11 -14.41 17.28
C ASN A 631 -34.30 -13.15 16.95
N TRP A 632 -34.79 -12.38 15.99
CA TRP A 632 -34.27 -11.04 15.72
C TRP A 632 -34.42 -10.13 16.94
N SER A 633 -33.32 -9.50 17.31
CA SER A 633 -33.22 -8.47 18.33
C SER A 633 -32.93 -7.14 17.65
N ASP A 634 -33.75 -6.14 17.93
CA ASP A 634 -33.57 -4.78 17.46
C ASP A 634 -32.46 -4.09 18.26
N LEU A 635 -31.42 -3.60 17.58
CA LEU A 635 -30.31 -2.85 18.17
C LEU A 635 -30.47 -1.34 18.01
N GLY A 636 -31.51 -0.88 17.31
CA GLY A 636 -31.74 0.52 16.97
C GLY A 636 -30.85 1.04 15.83
N GLY A 637 -30.96 2.34 15.56
CA GLY A 637 -30.12 3.07 14.62
C GLY A 637 -30.86 3.81 13.51
N ASP A 638 -30.07 4.46 12.66
CA ASP A 638 -30.51 5.12 11.41
C ASP A 638 -29.49 4.77 10.31
N PHE A 639 -29.41 3.47 10.01
CA PHE A 639 -28.32 2.86 9.26
C PHE A 639 -28.69 2.41 7.85
N THR A 640 -27.68 2.20 7.03
CA THR A 640 -27.83 1.70 5.65
C THR A 640 -26.67 0.79 5.26
N GLY A 641 -26.89 -0.02 4.21
CA GLY A 641 -25.84 -0.88 3.65
C GLY A 641 -25.56 -2.10 4.49
N THR A 642 -24.40 -2.70 4.24
CA THR A 642 -23.95 -3.95 4.89
C THR A 642 -23.09 -3.60 6.12
N PRO A 643 -23.40 -4.13 7.32
CA PRO A 643 -22.56 -3.93 8.49
C PRO A 643 -21.26 -4.75 8.39
N ALA A 644 -20.24 -4.39 9.17
CA ALA A 644 -19.05 -5.20 9.40
C ALA A 644 -19.04 -5.74 10.83
N ILE A 645 -18.50 -6.94 11.03
CA ILE A 645 -18.44 -7.61 12.34
C ILE A 645 -16.99 -7.80 12.76
N GLY A 646 -16.66 -7.37 13.98
CA GLY A 646 -15.48 -7.75 14.72
C GLY A 646 -15.80 -8.77 15.80
N VAL A 647 -14.86 -9.66 16.10
CA VAL A 647 -14.95 -10.61 17.23
C VAL A 647 -13.64 -10.57 18.00
N ASN A 648 -13.73 -10.22 19.27
CA ASN A 648 -12.54 -10.19 20.11
C ASN A 648 -12.16 -11.60 20.61
N PRO A 649 -10.96 -11.80 21.18
CA PRO A 649 -10.52 -13.10 21.69
C PRO A 649 -11.42 -13.70 22.78
N GLY A 650 -12.22 -12.86 23.46
CA GLY A 650 -13.20 -13.28 24.46
C GLY A 650 -14.54 -13.72 23.89
N GLY A 651 -14.72 -13.68 22.57
CA GLY A 651 -15.97 -14.04 21.89
C GLY A 651 -17.05 -12.96 21.95
N ARG A 652 -16.74 -11.73 22.38
CA ARG A 652 -17.68 -10.60 22.27
C ARG A 652 -17.74 -10.14 20.82
N VAL A 653 -18.93 -9.82 20.36
CA VAL A 653 -19.17 -9.24 19.05
C VAL A 653 -19.10 -7.71 19.14
N GLU A 654 -18.42 -7.10 18.18
CA GLU A 654 -18.45 -5.68 17.89
C GLU A 654 -19.02 -5.49 16.47
N VAL A 655 -19.91 -4.53 16.28
CA VAL A 655 -20.51 -4.23 14.97
C VAL A 655 -20.21 -2.82 14.54
N PHE A 656 -19.92 -2.66 13.25
CA PHE A 656 -19.69 -1.38 12.61
C PHE A 656 -20.66 -1.20 11.46
N VAL A 657 -21.33 -0.06 11.41
CA VAL A 657 -22.36 0.17 10.40
C VAL A 657 -22.40 1.64 10.01
N ARG A 658 -22.64 1.91 8.73
CA ARG A 658 -22.71 3.28 8.23
C ARG A 658 -24.13 3.83 8.33
N ASP A 659 -24.22 5.11 8.65
CA ASP A 659 -25.46 5.86 8.45
C ASP A 659 -25.59 6.38 7.00
N THR A 660 -26.70 7.06 6.72
CA THR A 660 -26.98 7.61 5.39
C THR A 660 -26.05 8.75 4.95
N SER A 661 -25.31 9.35 5.88
CA SER A 661 -24.28 10.36 5.59
C SER A 661 -22.91 9.75 5.31
N GLY A 662 -22.74 8.45 5.58
CA GLY A 662 -21.47 7.74 5.43
C GLY A 662 -20.61 7.71 6.71
N ALA A 663 -21.10 8.25 7.83
CA ALA A 663 -20.41 8.13 9.11
C ALA A 663 -20.58 6.70 9.66
N ILE A 664 -19.54 6.19 10.32
CA ILE A 664 -19.51 4.85 10.90
C ILE A 664 -19.88 4.91 12.38
N HIS A 665 -20.76 4.03 12.78
CA HIS A 665 -21.17 3.84 14.17
C HIS A 665 -20.76 2.45 14.65
N THR A 666 -20.35 2.34 15.91
CA THR A 666 -20.02 1.07 16.56
C THR A 666 -20.88 0.80 17.78
N ALA A 667 -21.18 -0.47 18.01
CA ALA A 667 -21.69 -1.00 19.27
C ALA A 667 -21.03 -2.36 19.56
N GLU A 668 -20.76 -2.63 20.83
CA GLU A 668 -20.12 -3.88 21.26
C GLU A 668 -20.94 -4.59 22.33
N GLN A 669 -20.85 -5.92 22.35
CA GLN A 669 -21.37 -6.70 23.46
C GLN A 669 -20.52 -6.46 24.73
N GLN A 670 -21.17 -6.22 25.86
CA GLN A 670 -20.51 -6.02 27.16
C GLN A 670 -19.91 -7.31 27.74
N SER A 671 -20.46 -8.46 27.33
CA SER A 671 -19.94 -9.80 27.59
C SER A 671 -20.35 -10.70 26.42
N ALA A 672 -19.67 -11.82 26.20
CA ALA A 672 -20.10 -12.77 25.17
C ALA A 672 -21.57 -13.17 25.38
N HIS A 673 -22.39 -13.06 24.34
CA HIS A 673 -23.85 -13.27 24.37
C HIS A 673 -24.63 -12.33 25.32
N GLY A 674 -24.01 -11.24 25.75
CA GLY A 674 -24.58 -10.26 26.66
C GLY A 674 -25.34 -9.14 25.96
N GLY A 675 -25.72 -8.14 26.75
CA GLY A 675 -26.29 -6.91 26.22
C GLY A 675 -25.26 -6.06 25.46
N TRP A 676 -25.77 -5.13 24.66
CA TRP A 676 -24.97 -4.24 23.82
C TRP A 676 -24.69 -2.90 24.52
N SER A 677 -23.58 -2.27 24.15
CA SER A 677 -23.30 -0.87 24.48
C SER A 677 -24.29 0.07 23.78
N ALA A 678 -24.28 1.34 24.19
CA ALA A 678 -24.89 2.37 23.37
C ALA A 678 -24.08 2.55 22.06
N TRP A 679 -24.74 3.04 21.02
CA TRP A 679 -24.10 3.43 19.76
C TRP A 679 -23.10 4.55 19.99
N THR A 680 -21.92 4.39 19.39
CA THR A 680 -20.85 5.39 19.37
C THR A 680 -20.57 5.80 17.93
N ASP A 681 -20.66 7.09 17.64
CA ASP A 681 -20.29 7.68 16.35
C ASP A 681 -18.76 7.77 16.24
N LEU A 682 -18.20 7.10 15.24
CA LEU A 682 -16.76 7.09 14.92
C LEU A 682 -16.42 8.09 13.80
N GLY A 683 -17.39 8.85 13.31
CA GLY A 683 -17.25 9.77 12.20
C GLY A 683 -16.93 9.05 10.89
N GLY A 684 -16.17 9.72 10.01
CA GLY A 684 -15.90 9.24 8.66
C GLY A 684 -16.91 9.76 7.64
N SER A 685 -16.69 9.41 6.37
CA SER A 685 -17.52 9.83 5.24
C SER A 685 -17.42 8.80 4.12
N LEU A 686 -17.80 7.56 4.42
CA LEU A 686 -17.67 6.43 3.51
C LEU A 686 -18.77 6.44 2.43
N GLY A 687 -18.35 6.27 1.18
CA GLY A 687 -19.26 6.01 0.06
C GLY A 687 -19.68 4.54 -0.06
N GLY A 688 -19.04 3.64 0.67
CA GLY A 688 -19.33 2.21 0.68
C GLY A 688 -19.37 1.61 2.08
N ASP A 689 -19.71 0.32 2.14
CA ASP A 689 -19.81 -0.43 3.39
C ASP A 689 -18.42 -0.63 4.04
N PRO A 690 -18.32 -0.52 5.39
CA PRO A 690 -17.05 -0.68 6.09
C PRO A 690 -16.56 -2.13 6.06
N VAL A 691 -15.27 -2.31 6.32
CA VAL A 691 -14.63 -3.61 6.55
C VAL A 691 -13.95 -3.54 7.92
N ALA A 692 -14.18 -4.55 8.76
CA ALA A 692 -13.54 -4.67 10.06
C ALA A 692 -12.56 -5.84 10.08
N ILE A 693 -11.40 -5.63 10.69
CA ILE A 693 -10.42 -6.67 11.01
C ILE A 693 -10.17 -6.65 12.51
N SER A 694 -10.50 -7.76 13.18
CA SER A 694 -10.12 -7.98 14.57
C SER A 694 -8.67 -8.44 14.65
N ARG A 695 -7.88 -7.75 15.47
CA ARG A 695 -6.47 -8.06 15.70
C ARG A 695 -6.32 -9.09 16.83
N PRO A 696 -5.23 -9.88 16.85
CA PRO A 696 -5.00 -10.87 17.90
C PRO A 696 -4.89 -10.31 19.32
N ASP A 697 -4.50 -9.04 19.46
CA ASP A 697 -4.46 -8.32 20.73
C ASP A 697 -5.86 -7.96 21.26
N GLY A 698 -6.89 -8.01 20.41
CA GLY A 698 -8.27 -7.65 20.72
C GLY A 698 -8.69 -6.27 20.24
N ALA A 699 -7.79 -5.49 19.63
CA ALA A 699 -8.11 -4.22 19.00
C ALA A 699 -8.78 -4.43 17.63
N SER A 700 -9.60 -3.48 17.20
CA SER A 700 -10.22 -3.48 15.87
C SER A 700 -9.55 -2.48 14.93
N SER A 701 -9.51 -2.81 13.64
CA SER A 701 -9.15 -1.90 12.55
C SER A 701 -10.27 -1.87 11.53
N LEU A 702 -10.64 -0.68 11.09
CA LEU A 702 -11.68 -0.40 10.11
C LEU A 702 -11.09 0.12 8.83
N PHE A 703 -11.67 -0.30 7.72
CA PHE A 703 -11.31 0.12 6.37
C PHE A 703 -12.56 0.51 5.61
N GLY A 704 -12.42 1.45 4.71
CA GLY A 704 -13.55 2.00 3.95
C GLY A 704 -13.10 2.63 2.65
N VAL A 705 -14.07 2.90 1.78
CA VAL A 705 -13.90 3.74 0.60
C VAL A 705 -14.70 5.00 0.83
N GLY A 706 -14.03 6.15 0.82
CA GLY A 706 -14.63 7.48 0.93
C GLY A 706 -15.52 7.83 -0.26
N HIS A 707 -16.36 8.85 -0.12
CA HIS A 707 -17.17 9.38 -1.22
C HIS A 707 -16.33 9.96 -2.38
N ASP A 708 -15.08 10.32 -2.11
CA ASP A 708 -14.06 10.76 -3.07
C ASP A 708 -13.35 9.60 -3.77
N GLY A 709 -13.62 8.35 -3.38
CA GLY A 709 -12.97 7.15 -3.89
C GLY A 709 -11.68 6.77 -3.15
N ASP A 710 -11.24 7.58 -2.19
CA ASP A 710 -10.02 7.30 -1.44
C ASP A 710 -10.26 6.16 -0.43
N MET A 711 -9.26 5.30 -0.28
CA MET A 711 -9.31 4.21 0.69
C MET A 711 -8.83 4.73 2.03
N VAL A 712 -9.65 4.57 3.06
CA VAL A 712 -9.41 5.12 4.39
C VAL A 712 -9.39 4.02 5.44
N THR A 713 -8.71 4.28 6.55
CA THR A 713 -8.56 3.39 7.69
C THR A 713 -8.72 4.15 9.00
N ALA A 714 -9.25 3.48 10.01
CA ALA A 714 -9.28 3.93 11.39
C ALA A 714 -9.04 2.73 12.30
N GLY A 715 -8.50 2.92 13.49
CA GLY A 715 -8.22 1.79 14.37
C GLY A 715 -8.15 2.18 15.83
N GLN A 716 -8.16 1.15 16.68
CA GLN A 716 -7.78 1.29 18.06
C GLN A 716 -6.29 0.96 18.21
N PRO A 717 -5.50 1.78 18.93
CA PRO A 717 -4.10 1.50 19.17
C PRO A 717 -3.92 0.28 20.09
N ASP A 718 -4.81 0.15 21.08
CA ASP A 718 -4.92 -0.95 22.03
C ASP A 718 -6.40 -1.32 22.22
N PRO A 719 -6.72 -2.56 22.68
CA PRO A 719 -8.10 -2.95 22.97
C PRO A 719 -8.78 -1.98 23.95
N ASP A 720 -10.07 -1.73 23.72
CA ASP A 720 -10.92 -0.85 24.53
C ASP A 720 -10.43 0.63 24.62
N SER A 721 -9.41 1.02 23.84
CA SER A 721 -8.97 2.41 23.74
C SER A 721 -9.87 3.24 22.81
N PRO A 722 -9.87 4.58 22.93
CA PRO A 722 -10.55 5.45 21.98
C PRO A 722 -10.08 5.21 20.55
N TRP A 723 -11.01 5.33 19.61
CA TRP A 723 -10.73 5.24 18.18
C TRP A 723 -9.85 6.40 17.70
N GLU A 724 -8.83 6.08 16.91
CA GLU A 724 -8.07 7.07 16.16
C GLU A 724 -8.91 7.65 15.01
N PRO A 725 -8.65 8.90 14.60
CA PRO A 725 -9.36 9.51 13.47
C PRO A 725 -9.10 8.72 12.18
N TRP A 726 -10.07 8.79 11.25
CA TRP A 726 -9.91 8.25 9.91
C TRP A 726 -8.74 8.92 9.18
N THR A 727 -7.89 8.10 8.56
CA THR A 727 -6.75 8.52 7.74
C THR A 727 -6.72 7.74 6.43
N ASP A 728 -6.02 8.23 5.43
CA ASP A 728 -5.80 7.49 4.18
C ASP A 728 -5.07 6.18 4.48
N LEU A 729 -5.54 5.08 3.89
CA LEU A 729 -4.97 3.74 4.05
C LEU A 729 -3.60 3.64 3.36
N VAL A 730 -3.53 4.13 2.13
CA VAL A 730 -2.36 4.15 1.24
C VAL A 730 -2.54 5.33 0.29
N ASP A 731 -1.45 5.90 -0.21
CA ASP A 731 -1.47 7.03 -1.15
C ASP A 731 -2.57 6.85 -2.21
N SER A 732 -3.32 7.94 -2.46
CA SER A 732 -4.61 7.92 -3.15
C SER A 732 -4.62 7.03 -4.40
N LEU A 733 -5.34 5.92 -4.32
CA LEU A 733 -5.95 5.33 -5.50
C LEU A 733 -7.23 6.12 -5.74
N LYS A 734 -7.33 6.85 -6.85
CA LYS A 734 -8.66 7.19 -7.34
C LYS A 734 -9.27 5.87 -7.83
N ALA A 735 -9.96 5.18 -6.93
CA ALA A 735 -10.65 3.92 -7.18
C ALA A 735 -11.96 4.18 -7.91
#